data_AF-A0A939HUS2-F1
#
_entry.id   AF-A0A939HUS2-F1
#
_cell.length_a   1.000
_cell.length_b   1.000
_cell.length_c   1.000
_cell.angle_alpha   90.00
_cell.angle_beta   90.00
_cell.angle_gamma   90.00
#
_symmetry.space_group_name_H-M   'P 1'
#
loop_
_entity.id
_entity.type
_entity.pdbx_description
1 polymer ?
#
loop_
_entity_poly.entity_id
_entity_poly.type
_entity_poly.pdbx_seq_one_letter_code
_entity_poly.pdbx_strand_id
1 'polypeptide(L)'
;MAMCNYFCLTTYGYATAWFGKTHNVPDWQTSLAGPYDQWPTHMGFDYFYGFVGGDTDQYTPALVENTTRIEVPATNADGSPYHLTTAMADHAIDYIRQVKAAVPDKPFFVYFATGATHSPHQVPQDYIDQYKGKFDDGWEQYREDTLNRQKTLGVIPHNTLLTAMPENGNDDHSCGDHGLGRCGLSHWKEVGPRHKEVYANMMEVFAGFTQHTDEQVGRVIDAIADLGQEELDNTLIIYIFGDNGSSAEGGLEGLVNELTFFNQIPEPFENKEAAVDSGTLGGPMYYNHFPAAWAWAMDTPLQWTKQIASHFGGTRNGMVISWPARIKDTKDVRYQFSHVTDIAPTIFEALGIPAPTTVNGVTQKPLEGTSLVYTFDDTDDDGNDLSAVDAQTHHTTQYFEMMGNQGIYHDGWMASALRRAPWLTTYEPGTLTNMNWELYYIPEDFSQACDLMQMANWSQDCQDLMASSTISGMLEDPDQIEDKMFFAEAGQHKVLPLDDRQAERQDPSHRPSLTAGRDTFTYTAGFQAPEGATPDLKNVDHTIVAEVTIDADDEGMLVTEGGRFGGFGLFVKDGKLVYHYNWVGLDRYEIAFTIPELIVTLPIPVTLKAVYNSDDPNTLGAGATVTLYADDKSLGSGRVENSIPYRMTQDENFVVGFDTGTPIVEDYADDMPFKFTGNLKQLTITLDSSDDTLDSPQASEDLSNSDFWDRIIQEVTR
;
A
#
# COMPACT_ATOMS: atom_id res chain seq x y z
N MET A 1 7.52 -11.25 4.88
CA MET A 1 8.34 -11.68 6.04
C MET A 1 7.53 -12.60 6.93
N ALA A 2 8.01 -13.81 7.21
CA ALA A 2 7.31 -14.77 8.05
C ALA A 2 7.15 -14.23 9.49
N MET A 3 5.89 -14.08 9.90
CA MET A 3 5.45 -13.42 11.13
C MET A 3 5.87 -14.16 12.42
N CYS A 4 6.41 -15.39 12.31
CA CYS A 4 6.95 -16.13 13.46
C CYS A 4 8.31 -15.64 13.96
N ASN A 5 9.04 -14.80 13.20
CA ASN A 5 10.37 -14.37 13.62
C ASN A 5 10.34 -13.44 14.85
N TYR A 6 9.33 -12.57 14.92
CA TYR A 6 9.21 -11.60 16.03
C TYR A 6 8.77 -12.27 17.33
N PHE A 7 7.90 -13.30 17.23
CA PHE A 7 7.54 -14.12 18.38
C PHE A 7 8.78 -14.75 19.03
N CYS A 8 9.82 -15.05 18.25
CA CYS A 8 11.05 -15.63 18.78
C CYS A 8 11.86 -14.65 19.60
N LEU A 9 12.00 -13.40 19.17
CA LEU A 9 12.84 -12.43 19.88
C LEU A 9 12.34 -12.17 21.30
N THR A 10 11.01 -12.12 21.51
CA THR A 10 10.43 -12.01 22.87
C THR A 10 10.83 -13.18 23.78
N THR A 11 10.92 -14.40 23.24
CA THR A 11 11.37 -15.58 24.01
C THR A 11 12.86 -15.54 24.36
N TYR A 12 13.66 -14.76 23.64
CA TYR A 12 15.05 -14.43 23.96
C TYR A 12 15.21 -13.17 24.81
N GLY A 13 14.11 -12.60 25.32
CA GLY A 13 14.12 -11.50 26.29
C GLY A 13 14.14 -10.09 25.67
N TYR A 14 13.94 -9.96 24.36
CA TYR A 14 13.82 -8.65 23.71
C TYR A 14 12.51 -7.96 24.10
N ALA A 15 12.56 -6.64 24.21
CA ALA A 15 11.37 -5.80 24.15
C ALA A 15 11.04 -5.51 22.68
N THR A 16 9.88 -5.93 22.18
CA THR A 16 9.55 -5.82 20.75
C THR A 16 8.45 -4.79 20.53
N ALA A 17 8.64 -3.87 19.58
CA ALA A 17 7.61 -2.89 19.23
C ALA A 17 7.53 -2.65 17.72
N TRP A 18 6.32 -2.39 17.23
CA TRP A 18 6.05 -2.03 15.84
C TRP A 18 5.38 -0.67 15.80
N PHE A 19 5.98 0.28 15.07
CA PHE A 19 5.40 1.59 14.80
C PHE A 19 5.06 1.71 13.31
N GLY A 20 3.80 1.99 13.00
CA GLY A 20 3.31 2.34 11.66
C GLY A 20 2.39 1.33 10.99
N LYS A 21 2.56 1.15 9.68
CA LYS A 21 1.68 0.38 8.81
C LYS A 21 1.68 -1.10 9.19
N THR A 22 0.50 -1.69 9.41
CA THR A 22 0.30 -3.14 9.34
C THR A 22 -0.69 -3.51 8.23
N HIS A 23 -0.19 -4.20 7.21
CA HIS A 23 -0.94 -4.52 6.00
C HIS A 23 -1.16 -6.04 5.84
N ASN A 24 -1.07 -6.79 6.95
CA ASN A 24 -1.17 -8.26 6.95
C ASN A 24 -2.39 -8.78 7.73
N VAL A 25 -3.25 -7.89 8.23
CA VAL A 25 -4.52 -8.28 8.86
C VAL A 25 -5.59 -8.36 7.78
N PRO A 26 -6.23 -9.52 7.55
CA PRO A 26 -7.32 -9.63 6.59
C PRO A 26 -8.46 -8.67 6.95
N ASP A 27 -9.08 -8.02 5.96
CA ASP A 27 -10.07 -6.96 6.17
C ASP A 27 -11.18 -7.36 7.18
N TRP A 28 -11.71 -8.58 7.08
CA TRP A 28 -12.76 -9.08 7.98
C TRP A 28 -12.31 -9.32 9.44
N GLN A 29 -11.00 -9.28 9.73
CA GLN A 29 -10.40 -9.42 11.06
C GLN A 29 -10.00 -8.06 11.69
N THR A 30 -10.28 -6.95 11.01
CA THR A 30 -9.88 -5.60 11.45
C THR A 30 -10.86 -4.94 12.44
N SER A 31 -11.92 -5.66 12.83
CA SER A 31 -12.94 -5.20 13.79
C SER A 31 -12.55 -5.52 15.25
N LEU A 32 -13.25 -4.86 16.19
CA LEU A 32 -13.09 -5.13 17.62
C LEU A 32 -13.61 -6.52 18.07
N ALA A 33 -14.25 -7.28 17.17
CA ALA A 33 -14.66 -8.65 17.44
C ALA A 33 -13.48 -9.63 17.38
N GLY A 34 -12.34 -9.22 16.82
CA GLY A 34 -11.25 -10.10 16.46
C GLY A 34 -11.62 -11.06 15.31
N PRO A 35 -10.86 -12.15 15.11
CA PRO A 35 -9.70 -12.57 15.90
C PRO A 35 -8.52 -11.60 15.79
N TYR A 36 -7.70 -11.53 16.84
CA TYR A 36 -6.50 -10.67 16.87
C TYR A 36 -5.22 -11.43 16.51
N ASP A 37 -5.32 -12.69 16.10
CA ASP A 37 -4.16 -13.59 15.89
C ASP A 37 -3.16 -13.08 14.83
N GLN A 38 -3.63 -12.26 13.88
CA GLN A 38 -2.81 -11.66 12.82
C GLN A 38 -2.42 -10.19 13.10
N TRP A 39 -2.80 -9.66 14.27
CA TRP A 39 -2.43 -8.31 14.66
C TRP A 39 -1.01 -8.29 15.24
N PRO A 40 -0.27 -7.17 15.11
CA PRO A 40 1.11 -7.04 15.59
C PRO A 40 1.35 -7.62 16.99
N THR A 41 0.46 -7.30 17.94
CA THR A 41 0.59 -7.72 19.35
C THR A 41 0.45 -9.22 19.58
N HIS A 42 -0.11 -9.96 18.64
CA HIS A 42 -0.24 -11.42 18.68
C HIS A 42 0.73 -12.12 17.71
N MET A 43 1.54 -11.33 17.02
CA MET A 43 2.60 -11.80 16.11
C MET A 43 4.00 -11.56 16.66
N GLY A 44 4.12 -11.33 17.98
CA GLY A 44 5.40 -11.24 18.67
C GLY A 44 5.89 -9.83 18.97
N PHE A 45 5.03 -8.82 18.84
CA PHE A 45 5.31 -7.46 19.30
C PHE A 45 4.66 -7.21 20.67
N ASP A 46 5.43 -6.76 21.66
CA ASP A 46 4.91 -6.37 22.98
C ASP A 46 4.03 -5.10 22.90
N TYR A 47 4.33 -4.23 21.92
CA TYR A 47 3.65 -2.96 21.72
C TYR A 47 3.44 -2.65 20.23
N PHE A 48 2.32 -2.01 19.90
CA PHE A 48 2.03 -1.50 18.55
C PHE A 48 1.40 -0.11 18.60
N TYR A 49 1.85 0.78 17.72
CA TYR A 49 1.21 2.07 17.44
C TYR A 49 1.25 2.34 15.94
N GLY A 50 0.11 2.55 15.30
CA GLY A 50 0.06 2.81 13.87
C GLY A 50 -1.33 2.62 13.31
N PHE A 51 -1.46 2.00 12.14
CA PHE A 51 -2.74 1.78 11.46
C PHE A 51 -2.79 0.41 10.81
N VAL A 52 -3.99 -0.15 10.73
CA VAL A 52 -4.27 -1.46 10.12
C VAL A 52 -4.87 -1.24 8.74
N GLY A 53 -4.05 -1.31 7.69
CA GLY A 53 -4.45 -0.95 6.32
C GLY A 53 -3.29 -0.89 5.35
N GLY A 54 -3.62 -0.66 4.07
CA GLY A 54 -2.64 -0.50 2.98
C GLY A 54 -2.02 0.90 2.92
N ASP A 55 -2.78 1.90 3.32
CA ASP A 55 -2.44 3.32 3.37
C ASP A 55 -3.36 4.01 4.40
N THR A 56 -3.10 5.29 4.69
CA THR A 56 -3.83 6.09 5.68
C THR A 56 -3.56 7.58 5.48
N ASP A 57 -4.49 8.44 5.87
CA ASP A 57 -4.30 9.89 5.92
C ASP A 57 -3.23 10.25 6.97
N GLN A 58 -2.34 11.20 6.67
CA GLN A 58 -1.23 11.56 7.55
C GLN A 58 -1.64 12.54 8.65
N TYR A 59 -2.79 13.22 8.51
CA TYR A 59 -3.32 14.19 9.47
C TYR A 59 -4.50 13.66 10.28
N THR A 60 -5.25 12.70 9.74
CA THR A 60 -6.45 12.09 10.33
C THR A 60 -6.50 10.54 10.20
N PRO A 61 -5.40 9.82 10.50
CA PRO A 61 -5.30 8.37 10.28
C PRO A 61 -6.30 7.53 11.11
N ALA A 62 -6.72 6.36 10.62
CA ALA A 62 -7.39 5.33 11.44
C ALA A 62 -6.43 4.63 12.41
N LEU A 63 -6.06 5.34 13.47
CA LEU A 63 -5.06 4.90 14.44
C LEU A 63 -5.52 3.73 15.30
N VAL A 64 -4.54 2.88 15.58
CA VAL A 64 -4.61 1.76 16.50
C VAL A 64 -3.41 1.79 17.43
N GLU A 65 -3.67 1.66 18.72
CA GLU A 65 -2.68 1.32 19.73
C GLU A 65 -2.97 -0.08 20.27
N ASN A 66 -2.02 -1.00 20.07
CA ASN A 66 -2.13 -2.42 20.35
C ASN A 66 -3.25 -3.12 19.58
N THR A 67 -4.45 -3.14 20.16
CA THR A 67 -5.69 -3.70 19.58
C THR A 67 -6.87 -2.74 19.74
N THR A 68 -6.61 -1.54 20.25
CA THR A 68 -7.61 -0.52 20.54
C THR A 68 -7.50 0.60 19.51
N ARG A 69 -8.62 0.93 18.87
CA ARG A 69 -8.70 2.13 18.03
C ARG A 69 -8.63 3.36 18.91
N ILE A 70 -7.85 4.35 18.49
CA ILE A 70 -7.67 5.60 19.23
C ILE A 70 -8.00 6.79 18.33
N GLU A 71 -8.46 7.87 18.94
CA GLU A 71 -8.66 9.13 18.25
C GLU A 71 -7.32 9.78 17.92
N VAL A 72 -7.29 10.52 16.82
CA VAL A 72 -6.12 11.27 16.40
C VAL A 72 -5.87 12.42 17.39
N PRO A 73 -4.67 12.52 18.00
CA PRO A 73 -4.31 13.67 18.82
C PRO A 73 -4.37 14.98 18.02
N ALA A 74 -4.75 16.08 18.67
CA ALA A 74 -4.79 17.39 18.01
C ALA A 74 -3.40 17.92 17.59
N THR A 75 -2.34 17.50 18.29
CA THR A 75 -0.95 17.92 18.07
C THR A 75 0.01 16.78 18.33
N ASN A 76 1.21 16.83 17.76
CA ASN A 76 2.32 15.94 18.14
C ASN A 76 2.86 16.31 19.55
N ALA A 77 3.83 15.54 20.05
CA ALA A 77 4.34 15.73 21.43
C ALA A 77 5.02 17.09 21.67
N ASP A 78 5.55 17.71 20.62
CA ASP A 78 6.19 19.04 20.66
C ASP A 78 5.19 20.21 20.50
N GLY A 79 3.90 19.92 20.33
CA GLY A 79 2.84 20.90 20.10
C GLY A 79 2.67 21.37 18.65
N SER A 80 3.42 20.79 17.70
CA SER A 80 3.18 21.00 16.27
C SER A 80 1.84 20.38 15.82
N PRO A 81 1.24 20.83 14.70
CA PRO A 81 0.10 20.16 14.10
C PRO A 81 0.37 18.67 13.91
N TYR A 82 -0.63 17.84 14.20
CA TYR A 82 -0.46 16.38 14.12
C TYR A 82 0.02 15.94 12.74
N HIS A 83 0.99 15.02 12.72
CA HIS A 83 1.39 14.31 11.52
C HIS A 83 1.84 12.90 11.89
N LEU A 84 1.34 11.88 11.20
CA LEU A 84 1.53 10.47 11.56
C LEU A 84 3.01 10.08 11.74
N THR A 85 3.88 10.37 10.76
CA THR A 85 5.31 10.00 10.87
C THR A 85 5.99 10.64 12.10
N THR A 86 5.62 11.88 12.46
CA THR A 86 6.16 12.58 13.64
C THR A 86 5.68 11.91 14.91
N ALA A 87 4.38 11.60 15.00
CA ALA A 87 3.81 10.88 16.14
C ALA A 87 4.40 9.47 16.28
N MET A 88 4.60 8.74 15.17
CA MET A 88 5.28 7.45 15.18
C MET A 88 6.69 7.55 15.76
N ALA A 89 7.47 8.55 15.35
CA ALA A 89 8.81 8.79 15.89
C ALA A 89 8.75 9.14 17.38
N ASP A 90 7.82 9.99 17.81
CA ASP A 90 7.61 10.33 19.23
C ASP A 90 7.35 9.08 20.07
N HIS A 91 6.44 8.21 19.62
CA HIS A 91 6.10 6.95 20.29
C HIS A 91 7.27 5.96 20.31
N ALA A 92 8.02 5.83 19.22
CA ALA A 92 9.20 4.96 19.15
C ALA A 92 10.30 5.42 20.12
N ILE A 93 10.59 6.72 20.13
CA ILE A 93 11.58 7.33 21.02
C ILE A 93 11.19 7.13 22.48
N ASP A 94 9.92 7.39 22.82
CA ASP A 94 9.43 7.21 24.19
C ASP A 94 9.50 5.74 24.62
N TYR A 95 9.06 4.81 23.78
CA TYR A 95 9.14 3.38 24.07
C TYR A 95 10.58 2.92 24.34
N ILE A 96 11.53 3.25 23.46
CA ILE A 96 12.95 2.88 23.61
C ILE A 96 13.50 3.45 24.93
N ARG A 97 13.25 4.74 25.21
CA ARG A 97 13.68 5.40 26.44
C ARG A 97 13.08 4.75 27.68
N GLN A 98 11.79 4.41 27.66
CA GLN A 98 11.12 3.75 28.77
C GLN A 98 11.66 2.34 29.04
N VAL A 99 11.86 1.53 28.00
CA VAL A 99 12.48 0.20 28.12
C VAL A 99 13.85 0.31 28.78
N LYS A 100 14.70 1.20 28.27
CA LYS A 100 16.08 1.37 28.76
C LYS A 100 16.15 2.02 30.13
N ALA A 101 15.21 2.89 30.49
CA ALA A 101 15.12 3.44 31.84
C ALA A 101 14.66 2.39 32.87
N ALA A 102 13.74 1.50 32.49
CA ALA A 102 13.19 0.49 33.39
C ALA A 102 14.16 -0.70 33.59
N VAL A 103 14.76 -1.18 32.50
CA VAL A 103 15.70 -2.31 32.50
C VAL A 103 16.84 -2.02 31.52
N PRO A 104 17.91 -1.31 31.95
CA PRO A 104 18.99 -0.86 31.08
C PRO A 104 19.63 -1.96 30.22
N ASP A 105 19.76 -3.17 30.75
CA ASP A 105 20.40 -4.29 30.04
C ASP A 105 19.43 -5.07 29.12
N LYS A 106 18.14 -4.71 29.08
CA LYS A 106 17.18 -5.39 28.20
C LYS A 106 17.35 -4.89 26.76
N PRO A 107 17.58 -5.78 25.77
CA PRO A 107 17.66 -5.38 24.37
C PRO A 107 16.26 -5.07 23.82
N PHE A 108 16.20 -4.26 22.77
CA PHE A 108 14.97 -3.94 22.06
C PHE A 108 15.05 -4.36 20.59
N PHE A 109 13.88 -4.62 20.01
CA PHE A 109 13.68 -4.74 18.57
C PHE A 109 12.54 -3.80 18.19
N VAL A 110 12.83 -2.83 17.34
CA VAL A 110 11.86 -1.84 16.86
C VAL A 110 11.70 -2.01 15.36
N TYR A 111 10.47 -2.31 14.93
CA TYR A 111 10.07 -2.30 13.53
C TYR A 111 9.37 -0.98 13.23
N PHE A 112 10.08 -0.06 12.58
CA PHE A 112 9.58 1.26 12.22
C PHE A 112 9.20 1.27 10.73
N ALA A 113 7.93 1.03 10.44
CA ALA A 113 7.40 0.85 9.09
C ALA A 113 6.38 1.95 8.78
N THR A 114 6.85 3.08 8.26
CA THR A 114 6.01 4.26 7.98
C THR A 114 4.92 3.96 6.95
N GLY A 115 3.80 4.70 7.04
CA GLY A 115 2.88 4.83 5.89
C GLY A 115 3.50 5.69 4.78
N ALA A 116 4.43 6.58 5.13
CA ALA A 116 5.16 7.40 4.19
C ALA A 116 6.18 6.60 3.35
N THR A 117 6.47 6.99 2.11
CA THR A 117 5.88 8.10 1.36
C THR A 117 4.76 7.65 0.41
N HIS A 118 3.97 6.65 0.83
CA HIS A 118 2.78 6.23 0.09
C HIS A 118 1.78 7.39 -0.05
N SER A 119 0.88 7.30 -1.03
CA SER A 119 -0.32 8.12 -1.06
C SER A 119 -1.13 7.95 0.24
N PRO A 120 -1.84 9.00 0.68
CA PRO A 120 -1.83 10.33 0.10
C PRO A 120 -0.51 11.07 0.40
N HIS A 121 0.06 11.73 -0.62
CA HIS A 121 1.30 12.49 -0.42
C HIS A 121 0.99 13.75 0.38
N GLN A 122 1.13 13.66 1.69
CA GLN A 122 0.73 14.69 2.64
C GLN A 122 1.91 15.06 3.54
N VAL A 123 2.20 16.35 3.65
CA VAL A 123 3.34 16.85 4.43
C VAL A 123 3.14 18.34 4.75
N PRO A 124 3.70 18.88 5.85
CA PRO A 124 3.61 20.31 6.13
C PRO A 124 4.16 21.17 4.98
N GLN A 125 3.51 22.32 4.76
CA GLN A 125 3.74 23.18 3.59
C GLN A 125 5.20 23.66 3.47
N ASP A 126 5.88 23.87 4.58
CA ASP A 126 7.28 24.31 4.62
C ASP A 126 8.26 23.27 4.06
N TYR A 127 7.90 21.99 4.08
CA TYR A 127 8.66 20.95 3.36
C TYR A 127 8.40 21.03 1.85
N ILE A 128 7.16 21.24 1.42
CA ILE A 128 6.80 21.36 0.00
C ILE A 128 7.52 22.55 -0.64
N ASP A 129 7.51 23.69 0.06
CA ASP A 129 8.08 24.96 -0.42
C ASP A 129 9.59 24.88 -0.72
N GLN A 130 10.32 23.97 -0.08
CA GLN A 130 11.77 23.76 -0.31
C GLN A 130 12.07 23.18 -1.70
N TYR A 131 11.10 22.48 -2.30
CA TYR A 131 11.24 21.80 -3.57
C TYR A 131 10.70 22.58 -4.76
N LYS A 132 10.17 23.79 -4.54
CA LYS A 132 9.61 24.63 -5.60
C LYS A 132 10.58 24.84 -6.77
N GLY A 133 10.12 24.47 -7.97
CA GLY A 133 10.84 24.56 -9.25
C GLY A 133 11.96 23.53 -9.43
N LYS A 134 12.12 22.56 -8.51
CA LYS A 134 13.19 21.54 -8.61
C LYS A 134 12.91 20.46 -9.64
N PHE A 135 11.66 20.38 -10.11
CA PHE A 135 11.18 19.34 -11.03
C PHE A 135 10.67 19.89 -12.37
N ASP A 136 10.89 21.19 -12.65
CA ASP A 136 10.42 21.88 -13.86
C ASP A 136 11.04 21.31 -15.17
N ASP A 137 12.24 20.74 -15.06
CA ASP A 137 12.93 20.11 -16.18
C ASP A 137 12.33 18.75 -16.59
N GLY A 138 11.47 18.18 -15.73
CA GLY A 138 10.67 16.99 -16.02
C GLY A 138 11.35 15.65 -15.79
N TRP A 139 10.59 14.58 -15.99
CA TRP A 139 11.03 13.23 -15.68
C TRP A 139 12.23 12.77 -16.50
N GLU A 140 12.32 12.98 -17.82
CA GLU A 140 13.50 12.49 -18.57
C GLU A 140 14.80 13.15 -18.10
N GLN A 141 14.81 14.47 -17.88
CA GLN A 141 16.00 15.15 -17.37
C GLN A 141 16.34 14.69 -15.95
N TYR A 142 15.33 14.53 -15.09
CA TYR A 142 15.53 13.97 -13.75
C TYR A 142 16.17 12.58 -13.78
N ARG A 143 15.74 11.71 -14.71
CA ARG A 143 16.31 10.36 -14.89
C ARG A 143 17.78 10.42 -15.30
N GLU A 144 18.14 11.27 -16.27
CA GLU A 144 19.53 11.47 -16.68
C GLU A 144 20.40 12.00 -15.53
N ASP A 145 19.92 13.02 -14.83
CA ASP A 145 20.62 13.64 -13.70
C ASP A 145 20.80 12.67 -12.53
N THR A 146 19.77 11.86 -12.25
CA THR A 146 19.79 10.84 -11.21
C THR A 146 20.79 9.74 -11.53
N LEU A 147 20.79 9.20 -12.75
CA LEU A 147 21.77 8.20 -13.17
C LEU A 147 23.20 8.76 -13.07
N ASN A 148 23.43 9.98 -13.55
CA ASN A 148 24.75 10.63 -13.48
C ASN A 148 25.21 10.84 -12.03
N ARG A 149 24.28 11.20 -11.13
CA ARG A 149 24.56 11.36 -9.70
C ARG A 149 24.85 10.01 -9.04
N GLN A 150 24.05 8.99 -9.30
CA GLN A 150 24.27 7.63 -8.78
C GLN A 150 25.64 7.10 -9.21
N LYS A 151 26.02 7.25 -10.49
CA LYS A 151 27.36 6.91 -10.98
C LYS A 151 28.46 7.71 -10.32
N THR A 152 28.25 9.01 -10.09
CA THR A 152 29.25 9.87 -9.43
C THR A 152 29.45 9.49 -7.96
N LEU A 153 28.38 9.08 -7.28
CA LEU A 153 28.42 8.58 -5.90
C LEU A 153 28.97 7.15 -5.79
N GLY A 154 29.00 6.40 -6.89
CA GLY A 154 29.46 5.01 -6.91
C GLY A 154 28.47 4.01 -6.30
N VAL A 155 27.19 4.38 -6.19
CA VAL A 155 26.12 3.53 -5.63
C VAL A 155 25.54 2.54 -6.66
N ILE A 156 25.94 2.67 -7.93
CA ILE A 156 25.64 1.74 -9.02
C ILE A 156 26.88 1.58 -9.90
N PRO A 157 26.98 0.52 -10.72
CA PRO A 157 28.06 0.37 -11.69
C PRO A 157 28.19 1.55 -12.67
N HIS A 158 29.42 1.96 -12.98
CA HIS A 158 29.65 3.11 -13.88
C HIS A 158 29.13 2.90 -15.31
N ASN A 159 29.07 1.65 -15.77
CA ASN A 159 28.57 1.25 -17.07
C ASN A 159 27.04 1.08 -17.13
N THR A 160 26.31 1.25 -16.03
CA THR A 160 24.84 1.11 -16.01
C THR A 160 24.18 2.00 -17.05
N LEU A 161 23.27 1.43 -17.85
CA LEU A 161 22.51 2.15 -18.86
C LEU A 161 21.20 2.68 -18.28
N LEU A 162 20.70 3.78 -18.87
CA LEU A 162 19.36 4.27 -18.58
C LEU A 162 18.36 3.48 -19.42
N THR A 163 17.35 2.89 -18.79
CA THR A 163 16.29 2.16 -19.49
C THR A 163 15.42 3.09 -20.35
N ALA A 164 14.91 2.59 -21.47
CA ALA A 164 13.96 3.34 -22.29
C ALA A 164 12.63 3.55 -21.54
N MET A 165 11.94 4.67 -21.77
CA MET A 165 10.55 4.79 -21.30
C MET A 165 9.64 3.93 -22.19
N PRO A 166 8.53 3.39 -21.66
CA PRO A 166 7.54 2.71 -22.49
C PRO A 166 6.91 3.69 -23.49
N GLU A 167 6.98 3.42 -24.80
CA GLU A 167 6.37 4.26 -25.83
C GLU A 167 5.01 3.71 -26.30
N ASN A 168 4.22 4.58 -26.95
CA ASN A 168 2.94 4.18 -27.55
C ASN A 168 3.17 3.75 -29.01
N GLY A 169 3.10 2.45 -29.31
CA GLY A 169 3.26 1.93 -30.68
C GLY A 169 2.30 0.80 -31.04
N ASN A 170 2.04 0.63 -32.34
CA ASN A 170 1.57 -0.66 -32.88
C ASN A 170 2.76 -1.64 -33.06
N ASP A 171 3.99 -1.11 -33.05
CA ASP A 171 5.22 -1.78 -33.48
C ASP A 171 6.41 -1.43 -32.54
N ASP A 172 6.18 -1.10 -31.24
CA ASP A 172 7.25 -0.74 -30.29
C ASP A 172 7.42 -1.76 -29.16
N HIS A 173 8.69 -2.03 -28.84
CA HIS A 173 9.18 -3.21 -28.13
C HIS A 173 8.82 -3.26 -26.63
N SER A 174 8.43 -2.15 -26.02
CA SER A 174 8.14 -2.08 -24.56
C SER A 174 6.71 -2.46 -24.17
N CYS A 175 5.74 -2.28 -25.07
CA CYS A 175 4.32 -2.55 -24.84
C CYS A 175 3.76 -3.52 -25.90
N GLY A 176 4.24 -3.39 -27.14
CA GLY A 176 3.83 -4.22 -28.27
C GLY A 176 4.37 -5.65 -28.21
N ASP A 177 5.63 -5.82 -27.79
CA ASP A 177 6.25 -7.16 -27.70
C ASP A 177 5.65 -8.01 -26.57
N HIS A 178 5.10 -7.38 -25.53
CA HIS A 178 4.35 -8.09 -24.49
C HIS A 178 2.85 -8.25 -24.83
N GLY A 179 2.41 -7.78 -26.00
CA GLY A 179 1.01 -7.87 -26.43
C GLY A 179 0.02 -7.00 -25.62
N LEU A 180 0.51 -5.94 -24.96
CA LEU A 180 -0.26 -5.12 -24.02
C LEU A 180 -1.00 -3.93 -24.67
N GLY A 181 -0.80 -3.67 -25.96
CA GLY A 181 -1.44 -2.56 -26.66
C GLY A 181 -0.88 -1.19 -26.27
N ARG A 182 -1.75 -0.19 -26.04
CA ARG A 182 -1.33 1.18 -25.68
C ARG A 182 -1.06 1.28 -24.17
N CYS A 183 0.19 1.07 -23.77
CA CYS A 183 0.63 1.33 -22.40
C CYS A 183 1.74 2.40 -22.28
N GLY A 184 2.03 3.15 -23.33
CA GLY A 184 3.14 4.11 -23.32
C GLY A 184 2.90 5.34 -22.43
N LEU A 185 3.97 5.83 -21.83
CA LEU A 185 4.00 7.06 -21.05
C LEU A 185 4.34 8.25 -21.95
N SER A 186 3.75 9.42 -21.69
CA SER A 186 4.06 10.63 -22.45
C SER A 186 5.48 11.11 -22.19
N HIS A 187 6.13 11.67 -23.21
CA HIS A 187 7.40 12.38 -23.03
C HIS A 187 7.19 13.77 -22.44
N TRP A 188 8.08 14.26 -21.56
CA TRP A 188 7.91 15.58 -20.94
C TRP A 188 7.81 16.69 -21.97
N LYS A 189 8.56 16.60 -23.08
CA LYS A 189 8.53 17.58 -24.18
C LYS A 189 7.14 17.72 -24.84
N GLU A 190 6.28 16.69 -24.73
CA GLU A 190 4.94 16.64 -25.32
C GLU A 190 3.85 17.15 -24.37
N VAL A 191 4.17 17.25 -23.08
CA VAL A 191 3.25 17.74 -22.04
C VAL A 191 3.02 19.25 -22.19
N GLY A 192 1.76 19.68 -22.13
CA GLY A 192 1.39 21.09 -22.20
C GLY A 192 1.91 21.90 -21.00
N PRO A 193 2.19 23.22 -21.13
CA PRO A 193 2.83 24.02 -20.08
C PRO A 193 2.12 23.93 -18.73
N ARG A 194 0.79 23.96 -18.73
CA ARG A 194 0.00 23.89 -17.50
C ARG A 194 0.02 22.52 -16.84
N HIS A 195 0.02 21.45 -17.62
CA HIS A 195 0.17 20.09 -17.10
C HIS A 195 1.56 19.91 -16.47
N LYS A 196 2.61 20.52 -17.05
CA LYS A 196 3.95 20.50 -16.46
C LYS A 196 3.99 21.15 -15.07
N GLU A 197 3.37 22.31 -14.91
CA GLU A 197 3.29 22.99 -13.61
C GLU A 197 2.62 22.10 -12.56
N VAL A 198 1.49 21.48 -12.91
CA VAL A 198 0.75 20.59 -12.00
C VAL A 198 1.56 19.34 -11.66
N TYR A 199 2.12 18.67 -12.66
CA TYR A 199 2.89 17.44 -12.47
C TYR A 199 4.18 17.67 -11.70
N ALA A 200 4.87 18.79 -11.94
CA ALA A 200 6.04 19.18 -11.16
C ALA A 200 5.66 19.43 -9.70
N ASN A 201 4.58 20.19 -9.44
CA ASN A 201 4.14 20.46 -8.07
C ASN A 201 3.75 19.19 -7.31
N MET A 202 3.09 18.22 -7.95
CA MET A 202 2.83 16.90 -7.33
C MET A 202 4.11 16.17 -6.91
N MET A 203 5.20 16.31 -7.67
CA MET A 203 6.51 15.74 -7.34
C MET A 203 7.22 16.52 -6.23
N GLU A 204 7.04 17.84 -6.16
CA GLU A 204 7.53 18.68 -5.06
C GLU A 204 6.94 18.26 -3.71
N VAL A 205 5.63 17.96 -3.68
CA VAL A 205 4.95 17.44 -2.49
C VAL A 205 5.56 16.11 -2.04
N PHE A 206 5.74 15.16 -2.97
CA PHE A 206 6.34 13.87 -2.66
C PHE A 206 7.79 14.01 -2.13
N ALA A 207 8.58 14.90 -2.74
CA ALA A 207 9.95 15.14 -2.30
C ALA A 207 9.99 15.75 -0.89
N GLY A 208 9.12 16.70 -0.59
CA GLY A 208 8.93 17.25 0.75
C GLY A 208 8.54 16.18 1.76
N PHE A 209 7.62 15.29 1.40
CA PHE A 209 7.17 14.19 2.26
C PHE A 209 8.29 13.17 2.53
N THR A 210 9.13 12.91 1.52
CA THR A 210 10.33 12.06 1.64
C THR A 210 11.33 12.65 2.63
N GLN A 211 11.66 13.95 2.49
CA GLN A 211 12.56 14.62 3.42
C GLN A 211 12.02 14.60 4.85
N HIS A 212 10.76 14.98 5.05
CA HIS A 212 10.12 14.97 6.37
C HIS A 212 10.23 13.59 7.03
N THR A 213 9.99 12.52 6.26
CA THR A 213 10.06 11.14 6.74
C THR A 213 11.48 10.74 7.13
N ASP A 214 12.47 11.05 6.31
CA ASP A 214 13.89 10.80 6.60
C ASP A 214 14.33 11.51 7.90
N GLU A 215 13.92 12.76 8.09
CA GLU A 215 14.18 13.50 9.33
C GLU A 215 13.54 12.82 10.55
N GLN A 216 12.33 12.27 10.43
CA GLN A 216 11.68 11.54 11.53
C GLN A 216 12.39 10.22 11.87
N VAL A 217 12.88 9.49 10.87
CA VAL A 217 13.72 8.30 11.08
C VAL A 217 15.01 8.70 11.80
N GLY A 218 15.65 9.79 11.37
CA GLY A 218 16.84 10.35 12.00
C GLY A 218 16.63 10.62 13.49
N ARG A 219 15.48 11.19 13.89
CA ARG A 219 15.14 11.42 15.31
C ARG A 219 15.12 10.14 16.14
N VAL A 220 14.65 9.03 15.59
CA VAL A 220 14.64 7.74 16.30
C VAL A 220 16.06 7.22 16.50
N ILE A 221 16.91 7.32 15.48
CA ILE A 221 18.32 6.91 15.56
C ILE A 221 19.10 7.81 16.54
N ASP A 222 18.88 9.12 16.48
CA ASP A 222 19.48 10.09 17.39
C ASP A 222 19.08 9.81 18.84
N ALA A 223 17.83 9.39 19.10
CA ALA A 223 17.40 9.02 20.44
C ALA A 223 18.11 7.77 20.99
N ILE A 224 18.53 6.85 20.13
CA ILE A 224 19.38 5.71 20.51
C ILE A 224 20.78 6.21 20.87
N ALA A 225 21.34 7.13 20.07
CA ALA A 225 22.63 7.77 20.35
C ALA A 225 22.63 8.55 21.68
N ASP A 226 21.54 9.24 21.99
CA ASP A 226 21.33 10.00 23.23
C ASP A 226 21.35 9.11 24.49
N LEU A 227 21.02 7.82 24.36
CA LEU A 227 21.15 6.85 25.45
C LEU A 227 22.61 6.48 25.73
N GLY A 228 23.51 6.76 24.78
CA GLY A 228 24.95 6.54 24.86
C GLY A 228 25.50 5.99 23.54
N GLN A 229 26.71 6.41 23.16
CA GLN A 229 27.37 5.91 21.94
C GLN A 229 27.51 4.39 21.93
N GLU A 230 27.70 3.77 23.09
CA GLU A 230 27.78 2.32 23.24
C GLU A 230 26.47 1.60 22.88
N GLU A 231 25.31 2.26 23.08
CA GLU A 231 24.01 1.72 22.68
C GLU A 231 23.85 1.78 21.15
N LEU A 232 24.19 2.92 20.54
CA LEU A 232 24.17 3.07 19.08
C LEU A 232 25.16 2.09 18.41
N ASP A 233 26.38 2.01 18.93
CA ASP A 233 27.41 1.10 18.41
C ASP A 233 26.93 -0.36 18.45
N ASN A 234 26.16 -0.73 19.48
CA ASN A 234 25.62 -2.08 19.66
C ASN A 234 24.27 -2.31 18.96
N THR A 235 23.71 -1.31 18.27
CA THR A 235 22.43 -1.45 17.56
C THR A 235 22.68 -1.83 16.10
N LEU A 236 22.05 -2.93 15.65
CA LEU A 236 21.94 -3.27 14.23
C LEU A 236 20.76 -2.51 13.62
N ILE A 237 21.06 -1.56 12.74
CA ILE A 237 20.09 -0.78 11.99
C ILE A 237 20.05 -1.34 10.56
N ILE A 238 18.88 -1.77 10.13
CA ILE A 238 18.59 -2.15 8.74
C ILE A 238 17.57 -1.15 8.23
N TYR A 239 18.00 -0.28 7.32
CA TYR A 239 17.16 0.74 6.72
C TYR A 239 16.93 0.41 5.25
N ILE A 240 15.69 0.07 4.90
CA ILE A 240 15.27 -0.24 3.54
C ILE A 240 14.43 0.92 3.04
N PHE A 241 14.89 1.59 1.97
CA PHE A 241 14.23 2.72 1.36
C PHE A 241 13.06 2.22 0.49
N GLY A 242 11.92 1.91 1.12
CA GLY A 242 10.69 1.43 0.46
C GLY A 242 10.45 -0.07 0.62
N ASP A 243 9.18 -0.48 0.57
CA ASP A 243 8.76 -1.89 0.58
C ASP A 243 8.54 -2.45 -0.85
N ASN A 244 8.62 -1.60 -1.87
CA ASN A 244 8.51 -1.87 -3.31
C ASN A 244 9.01 -0.63 -4.08
N GLY A 245 9.07 -0.72 -5.40
CA GLY A 245 9.33 0.42 -6.28
C GLY A 245 8.31 1.54 -6.19
N SER A 246 8.52 2.62 -6.92
CA SER A 246 7.64 3.78 -6.90
C SER A 246 6.21 3.45 -7.38
N SER A 247 5.19 4.04 -6.77
CA SER A 247 3.80 3.73 -7.12
C SER A 247 3.36 4.48 -8.39
N ALA A 248 2.75 3.78 -9.34
CA ALA A 248 2.14 4.38 -10.53
C ALA A 248 0.61 4.50 -10.44
N GLU A 249 0.04 4.34 -9.24
CA GLU A 249 -1.41 4.32 -9.01
C GLU A 249 -2.07 5.70 -9.14
N GLY A 250 -1.30 6.78 -9.23
CA GLY A 250 -1.81 8.09 -9.63
C GLY A 250 -2.21 8.21 -11.11
N GLY A 251 -2.08 7.14 -11.90
CA GLY A 251 -2.47 7.12 -13.31
C GLY A 251 -1.64 8.08 -14.18
N LEU A 252 -2.13 8.39 -15.37
CA LEU A 252 -1.35 9.20 -16.34
C LEU A 252 -1.24 10.69 -15.97
N GLU A 253 -2.13 11.19 -15.12
CA GLU A 253 -2.24 12.63 -14.80
C GLU A 253 -2.08 12.96 -13.31
N GLY A 254 -1.82 11.97 -12.45
CA GLY A 254 -1.90 12.14 -11.01
C GLY A 254 -3.35 12.24 -10.53
N LEU A 255 -3.55 12.35 -9.21
CA LEU A 255 -4.86 12.40 -8.55
C LEU A 255 -4.82 13.43 -7.42
N VAL A 256 -5.95 14.10 -7.17
CA VAL A 256 -6.17 14.83 -5.90
C VAL A 256 -6.94 13.99 -4.88
N ASN A 257 -7.57 12.90 -5.32
CA ASN A 257 -8.20 11.90 -4.46
C ASN A 257 -8.01 10.48 -5.01
N GLU A 258 -7.22 9.65 -4.34
CA GLU A 258 -6.92 8.28 -4.75
C GLU A 258 -8.13 7.34 -4.77
N LEU A 259 -9.20 7.64 -4.02
CA LEU A 259 -10.43 6.82 -4.10
C LEU A 259 -11.04 6.81 -5.51
N THR A 260 -10.71 7.78 -6.35
CA THR A 260 -11.09 7.78 -7.77
C THR A 260 -10.42 6.63 -8.55
N PHE A 261 -9.16 6.29 -8.25
CA PHE A 261 -8.45 5.16 -8.85
C PHE A 261 -9.08 3.82 -8.46
N PHE A 262 -9.30 3.60 -7.15
CA PHE A 262 -9.93 2.37 -6.65
C PHE A 262 -11.35 2.18 -7.16
N ASN A 263 -12.05 3.28 -7.47
CA ASN A 263 -13.40 3.23 -8.02
C ASN A 263 -13.47 3.31 -9.55
N GLN A 264 -12.34 3.39 -10.26
CA GLN A 264 -12.26 3.56 -11.71
C GLN A 264 -13.03 4.80 -12.22
N ILE A 265 -13.05 5.87 -11.44
CA ILE A 265 -13.72 7.13 -11.77
C ILE A 265 -12.66 8.12 -12.27
N PRO A 266 -12.78 8.66 -13.50
CA PRO A 266 -11.82 9.65 -13.99
C PRO A 266 -12.03 11.00 -13.27
N GLU A 267 -10.93 11.61 -12.85
CA GLU A 267 -10.95 12.93 -12.23
C GLU A 267 -10.66 14.02 -13.28
N PRO A 268 -11.50 15.06 -13.41
CA PRO A 268 -11.23 16.20 -14.30
C PRO A 268 -9.86 16.85 -14.01
N PHE A 269 -9.15 17.27 -15.05
CA PHE A 269 -7.85 17.92 -14.88
C PHE A 269 -7.97 19.26 -14.13
N GLU A 270 -9.09 19.96 -14.29
CA GLU A 270 -9.38 21.23 -13.63
C GLU A 270 -9.36 21.13 -12.08
N ASN A 271 -9.65 19.95 -11.52
CA ASN A 271 -9.57 19.71 -10.08
C ASN A 271 -8.11 19.73 -9.60
N LYS A 272 -7.19 19.16 -10.38
CA LYS A 272 -5.75 19.16 -10.13
C LYS A 272 -5.20 20.58 -10.23
N GLU A 273 -5.65 21.34 -11.24
CA GLU A 273 -5.31 22.75 -11.40
C GLU A 273 -5.76 23.58 -10.20
N ALA A 274 -7.01 23.41 -9.77
CA ALA A 274 -7.55 24.14 -8.63
C ALA A 274 -6.79 23.81 -7.33
N ALA A 275 -6.40 22.54 -7.14
CA ALA A 275 -5.59 22.14 -5.99
C ALA A 275 -4.22 22.83 -5.97
N VAL A 276 -3.53 22.87 -7.11
CA VAL A 276 -2.24 23.55 -7.24
C VAL A 276 -2.38 25.07 -7.08
N ASP A 277 -3.39 25.68 -7.71
CA ASP A 277 -3.62 27.14 -7.65
C ASP A 277 -4.01 27.61 -6.25
N SER A 278 -4.65 26.76 -5.46
CA SER A 278 -4.94 27.05 -4.05
C SER A 278 -3.67 27.12 -3.19
N GLY A 279 -2.57 26.50 -3.64
CA GLY A 279 -1.33 26.36 -2.88
C GLY A 279 -1.47 25.43 -1.67
N THR A 280 -2.42 24.49 -1.69
CA THR A 280 -2.71 23.60 -0.56
C THR A 280 -2.59 22.10 -0.89
N LEU A 281 -2.22 21.75 -2.13
CA LEU A 281 -1.95 20.35 -2.51
C LEU A 281 -0.88 19.74 -1.59
N GLY A 282 -1.15 18.54 -1.05
CA GLY A 282 -0.34 17.92 -0.01
C GLY A 282 -0.74 18.25 1.43
N GLY A 283 -1.74 19.12 1.61
CA GLY A 283 -2.38 19.37 2.89
C GLY A 283 -3.52 18.37 3.21
N PRO A 284 -4.19 18.54 4.37
CA PRO A 284 -5.24 17.62 4.86
C PRO A 284 -6.54 17.62 4.02
N MET A 285 -6.61 18.43 2.96
CA MET A 285 -7.78 18.53 2.08
C MET A 285 -7.70 17.60 0.86
N TYR A 286 -6.59 16.88 0.67
CA TYR A 286 -6.36 16.06 -0.52
C TYR A 286 -5.88 14.67 -0.16
N TYR A 287 -6.30 13.68 -0.94
CA TYR A 287 -5.79 12.32 -0.89
C TYR A 287 -4.94 12.04 -2.13
N ASN A 288 -3.91 12.87 -2.36
CA ASN A 288 -3.28 13.03 -3.68
C ASN A 288 -2.16 12.03 -4.00
N HIS A 289 -1.94 11.82 -5.30
CA HIS A 289 -0.89 10.96 -5.86
C HIS A 289 -0.30 11.61 -7.14
N PHE A 290 1.01 11.43 -7.42
CA PHE A 290 1.65 11.95 -8.64
C PHE A 290 1.39 11.06 -9.89
N PRO A 291 1.63 11.56 -11.12
CA PRO A 291 1.55 10.78 -12.36
C PRO A 291 2.53 9.60 -12.48
N ALA A 292 2.13 8.53 -13.16
CA ALA A 292 2.92 7.32 -13.43
C ALA A 292 4.29 7.58 -14.09
N ALA A 293 4.44 8.65 -14.87
CA ALA A 293 5.73 9.03 -15.43
C ALA A 293 6.76 9.45 -14.36
N TRP A 294 6.31 10.06 -13.25
CA TRP A 294 7.16 10.28 -12.09
C TRP A 294 7.50 8.99 -11.34
N ALA A 295 6.57 8.03 -11.29
CA ALA A 295 6.85 6.71 -10.73
C ALA A 295 8.06 6.07 -11.44
N TRP A 296 7.96 5.95 -12.76
CA TRP A 296 9.05 5.45 -13.61
C TRP A 296 10.35 6.25 -13.44
N ALA A 297 10.24 7.56 -13.28
CA ALA A 297 11.41 8.42 -13.08
C ALA A 297 12.11 8.15 -11.75
N MET A 298 11.35 7.89 -10.69
CA MET A 298 11.87 7.61 -9.36
C MET A 298 12.57 6.25 -9.26
N ASP A 299 12.17 5.30 -10.09
CA ASP A 299 12.82 3.98 -10.18
C ASP A 299 14.11 3.99 -11.04
N THR A 300 14.63 5.17 -11.38
CA THR A 300 15.86 5.30 -12.18
C THR A 300 17.04 4.55 -11.56
N PRO A 301 17.77 3.73 -12.36
CA PRO A 301 17.71 3.63 -13.82
C PRO A 301 16.94 2.42 -14.35
N LEU A 302 16.07 1.82 -13.54
CA LEU A 302 15.48 0.51 -13.73
C LEU A 302 14.23 0.57 -14.64
N GLN A 303 13.73 -0.60 -15.03
CA GLN A 303 12.47 -0.73 -15.76
C GLN A 303 11.30 -0.97 -14.81
N TRP A 304 10.16 -0.40 -15.15
CA TRP A 304 8.87 -0.55 -14.47
C TRP A 304 8.86 0.02 -13.05
N THR A 305 7.78 -0.26 -12.33
CA THR A 305 7.38 0.41 -11.08
C THR A 305 6.69 -0.61 -10.16
N LYS A 306 6.18 -0.18 -9.01
CA LYS A 306 5.34 -0.99 -8.10
C LYS A 306 4.35 -1.88 -8.85
N GLN A 307 4.06 -3.06 -8.29
CA GLN A 307 3.24 -4.14 -8.83
C GLN A 307 3.92 -5.03 -9.89
N ILE A 308 5.06 -4.61 -10.46
CA ILE A 308 5.82 -5.43 -11.43
C ILE A 308 6.93 -6.18 -10.71
N ALA A 309 6.65 -7.44 -10.34
CA ALA A 309 7.60 -8.28 -9.61
C ALA A 309 8.75 -8.81 -10.47
N SER A 310 8.57 -8.86 -11.79
CA SER A 310 9.54 -9.38 -12.77
C SER A 310 10.70 -8.43 -13.04
N HIS A 311 10.57 -7.13 -12.73
CA HIS A 311 11.56 -6.12 -13.07
C HIS A 311 11.99 -5.34 -11.83
N PHE A 312 13.25 -4.96 -11.79
CA PHE A 312 13.85 -4.35 -10.60
C PHE A 312 13.34 -2.96 -10.29
N GLY A 313 12.72 -2.23 -11.23
CA GLY A 313 12.03 -0.99 -10.88
C GLY A 313 10.84 -1.21 -9.94
N GLY A 314 10.24 -2.40 -9.93
CA GLY A 314 9.18 -2.74 -8.97
C GLY A 314 9.67 -3.37 -7.66
N THR A 315 10.92 -3.84 -7.59
CA THR A 315 11.39 -4.72 -6.50
C THR A 315 12.72 -4.34 -5.86
N ARG A 316 13.60 -3.60 -6.54
CA ARG A 316 14.91 -3.21 -6.01
C ARG A 316 14.80 -1.89 -5.24
N ASN A 317 15.04 -1.98 -3.95
CA ASN A 317 15.13 -0.83 -3.05
C ASN A 317 16.57 -0.63 -2.56
N GLY A 318 16.92 0.62 -2.28
CA GLY A 318 18.16 0.93 -1.58
C GLY A 318 18.10 0.37 -0.15
N MET A 319 19.20 -0.23 0.32
CA MET A 319 19.31 -0.71 1.70
C MET A 319 20.63 -0.25 2.31
N VAL A 320 20.57 0.19 3.56
CA VAL A 320 21.74 0.47 4.39
C VAL A 320 21.68 -0.41 5.63
N ILE A 321 22.78 -1.11 5.90
CA ILE A 321 22.97 -1.85 7.14
C ILE A 321 24.09 -1.17 7.93
N SER A 322 23.79 -0.78 9.18
CA SER A 322 24.76 -0.18 10.09
C SER A 322 24.77 -0.94 11.40
N TRP A 323 25.95 -1.34 11.85
CA TRP A 323 26.16 -1.90 13.18
C TRP A 323 27.58 -1.56 13.64
N PRO A 324 27.82 -0.36 14.18
CA PRO A 324 29.18 0.17 14.31
C PRO A 324 30.12 -0.70 15.17
N ALA A 325 29.60 -1.52 16.09
CA ALA A 325 30.39 -2.48 16.84
C ALA A 325 30.96 -3.61 15.96
N ARG A 326 30.25 -4.01 14.90
CA ARG A 326 30.56 -5.16 14.04
C ARG A 326 31.05 -4.80 12.65
N ILE A 327 30.44 -3.81 12.01
CA ILE A 327 30.75 -3.34 10.66
C ILE A 327 31.70 -2.15 10.77
N LYS A 328 32.93 -2.32 10.31
CA LYS A 328 34.01 -1.33 10.31
C LYS A 328 34.28 -0.81 8.91
N ASP A 329 34.07 -1.61 7.88
CA ASP A 329 34.04 -1.11 6.52
C ASP A 329 32.72 -0.36 6.26
N THR A 330 32.83 0.97 6.18
CA THR A 330 31.69 1.87 5.91
C THR A 330 31.82 2.59 4.58
N LYS A 331 32.75 2.17 3.71
CA LYS A 331 33.10 2.94 2.51
C LYS A 331 32.60 2.30 1.22
N ASP A 332 32.39 1.00 1.23
CA ASP A 332 32.16 0.23 0.02
C ASP A 332 30.70 -0.20 -0.11
N VAL A 333 30.21 -0.19 -1.35
CA VAL A 333 28.88 -0.67 -1.72
C VAL A 333 28.94 -2.18 -1.95
N ARG A 334 27.95 -2.91 -1.44
CA ARG A 334 27.82 -4.36 -1.62
C ARG A 334 26.91 -4.65 -2.81
N TYR A 335 27.35 -5.50 -3.75
CA TYR A 335 26.60 -5.84 -4.98
C TYR A 335 26.05 -7.27 -5.00
N GLN A 336 26.25 -8.02 -3.92
CA GLN A 336 25.70 -9.37 -3.79
C GLN A 336 24.19 -9.31 -3.92
N PHE A 337 23.63 -10.19 -4.76
CA PHE A 337 22.18 -10.31 -4.88
C PHE A 337 21.59 -10.68 -3.52
N SER A 338 20.54 -9.96 -3.13
CA SER A 338 19.87 -10.12 -1.85
C SER A 338 18.37 -9.90 -2.05
N HIS A 339 17.57 -10.49 -1.18
CA HIS A 339 16.12 -10.37 -1.19
C HIS A 339 15.59 -10.13 0.23
N VAL A 340 14.38 -9.58 0.36
CA VAL A 340 13.79 -9.26 1.67
C VAL A 340 13.62 -10.50 2.59
N THR A 341 13.60 -11.70 2.01
CA THR A 341 13.60 -12.97 2.75
C THR A 341 14.89 -13.20 3.53
N ASP A 342 15.98 -12.51 3.21
CA ASP A 342 17.30 -12.63 3.81
C ASP A 342 17.42 -11.89 5.16
N ILE A 343 16.53 -10.93 5.43
CA ILE A 343 16.58 -10.10 6.65
C ILE A 343 16.39 -10.93 7.92
N ALA A 344 15.42 -11.85 7.91
CA ALA A 344 15.15 -12.72 9.04
C ALA A 344 16.32 -13.65 9.42
N PRO A 345 16.89 -14.45 8.51
CA PRO A 345 18.07 -15.26 8.82
C PRO A 345 19.27 -14.39 9.21
N THR A 346 19.43 -13.21 8.61
CA THR A 346 20.48 -12.24 9.01
C THR A 346 20.35 -11.84 10.49
N ILE A 347 19.14 -11.51 10.95
CA ILE A 347 18.91 -11.16 12.36
C ILE A 347 19.23 -12.35 13.27
N PHE A 348 18.79 -13.56 12.93
CA PHE A 348 19.07 -14.74 13.76
C PHE A 348 20.56 -15.05 13.86
N GLU A 349 21.29 -14.99 12.75
CA GLU A 349 22.74 -15.23 12.72
C GLU A 349 23.50 -14.12 13.44
N ALA A 350 23.15 -12.86 13.22
CA ALA A 350 23.75 -11.70 13.91
C ALA A 350 23.64 -11.83 15.44
N LEU A 351 22.50 -12.34 15.92
CA LEU A 351 22.24 -12.58 17.34
C LEU A 351 22.80 -13.90 17.86
N GLY A 352 23.31 -14.78 16.99
CA GLY A 352 23.81 -16.10 17.35
C GLY A 352 22.74 -17.04 17.92
N ILE A 353 21.48 -16.88 17.48
CA ILE A 353 20.34 -17.69 17.93
C ILE A 353 19.80 -18.56 16.78
N PRO A 354 19.37 -19.81 17.04
CA PRO A 354 18.78 -20.63 16.00
C PRO A 354 17.37 -20.17 15.65
N ALA A 355 17.01 -20.24 14.37
CA ALA A 355 15.62 -20.13 13.94
C ALA A 355 14.78 -21.25 14.58
N PRO A 356 13.55 -20.96 15.06
CA PRO A 356 12.71 -21.98 15.69
C PRO A 356 12.28 -23.04 14.67
N THR A 357 12.33 -24.31 15.05
CA THR A 357 11.71 -25.39 14.26
C THR A 357 10.23 -25.60 14.65
N THR A 358 9.84 -25.14 15.83
CA THR A 358 8.47 -25.19 16.34
C THR A 358 8.15 -23.96 17.17
N VAL A 359 6.94 -23.41 17.03
CA VAL A 359 6.38 -22.33 17.87
C VAL A 359 5.00 -22.75 18.34
N ASN A 360 4.75 -22.71 19.65
CA ASN A 360 3.47 -23.14 20.26
C ASN A 360 2.97 -24.53 19.80
N GLY A 361 3.89 -25.46 19.54
CA GLY A 361 3.58 -26.81 19.05
C GLY A 361 3.32 -26.93 17.54
N VAL A 362 3.40 -25.83 16.79
CA VAL A 362 3.27 -25.80 15.32
C VAL A 362 4.66 -25.84 14.69
N THR A 363 4.89 -26.82 13.81
CA THR A 363 6.12 -26.91 13.00
C THR A 363 6.23 -25.72 12.06
N GLN A 364 7.37 -25.05 12.09
CA GLN A 364 7.64 -23.90 11.25
C GLN A 364 8.17 -24.33 9.88
N LYS A 365 7.87 -23.52 8.85
CA LYS A 365 8.55 -23.65 7.57
C LYS A 365 10.04 -23.28 7.76
N PRO A 366 10.96 -23.90 6.98
CA PRO A 366 12.32 -23.40 6.89
C PRO A 366 12.35 -21.92 6.50
N LEU A 367 13.37 -21.19 6.94
CA LEU A 367 13.66 -19.88 6.38
C LEU A 367 14.07 -20.06 4.92
N GLU A 368 13.44 -19.30 4.03
CA GLU A 368 13.66 -19.39 2.57
C GLU A 368 14.78 -18.47 2.08
N GLY A 369 15.18 -17.47 2.89
CA GLY A 369 16.30 -16.58 2.58
C GLY A 369 17.65 -17.07 3.12
N THR A 370 18.69 -16.38 2.69
CA THR A 370 20.09 -16.59 3.07
C THR A 370 20.57 -15.40 3.89
N SER A 371 21.31 -15.64 4.97
CA SER A 371 21.82 -14.55 5.81
C SER A 371 22.85 -13.68 5.07
N LEU A 372 22.84 -12.38 5.38
CA LEU A 372 23.75 -11.38 4.85
C LEU A 372 24.95 -11.10 5.77
N VAL A 373 25.10 -11.80 6.90
CA VAL A 373 26.18 -11.53 7.87
C VAL A 373 27.58 -11.61 7.23
N TYR A 374 27.75 -12.48 6.24
CA TYR A 374 29.01 -12.59 5.48
C TYR A 374 29.44 -11.28 4.79
N THR A 375 28.52 -10.33 4.61
CA THR A 375 28.77 -9.02 3.98
C THR A 375 29.27 -7.93 4.94
N PHE A 376 29.35 -8.21 6.24
CA PHE A 376 29.56 -7.19 7.29
C PHE A 376 31.02 -6.85 7.60
N ASP A 377 31.94 -7.79 7.42
CA ASP A 377 33.42 -7.71 7.50
C ASP A 377 33.97 -9.15 7.69
N ASP A 378 33.37 -10.14 7.02
CA ASP A 378 33.61 -11.57 7.30
C ASP A 378 34.70 -12.15 6.39
N THR A 379 35.41 -13.16 6.89
CA THR A 379 36.43 -13.89 6.12
C THR A 379 36.27 -15.38 6.28
N ASP A 380 36.46 -16.14 5.19
CA ASP A 380 36.46 -17.60 5.27
C ASP A 380 37.74 -18.17 5.94
N ASP A 381 37.78 -19.49 6.10
CA ASP A 381 38.92 -20.22 6.70
C ASP A 381 40.24 -20.05 5.91
N ASP A 382 40.15 -19.69 4.63
CA ASP A 382 41.29 -19.46 3.74
C ASP A 382 41.74 -17.98 3.74
N GLY A 383 41.02 -17.11 4.47
CA GLY A 383 41.30 -15.69 4.62
C GLY A 383 40.79 -14.83 3.46
N ASN A 384 39.87 -15.35 2.64
CA ASN A 384 39.20 -14.56 1.61
C ASN A 384 38.15 -13.65 2.26
N ASP A 385 38.09 -12.40 1.81
CA ASP A 385 37.10 -11.43 2.26
C ASP A 385 35.74 -11.72 1.61
N LEU A 386 34.79 -12.22 2.41
CA LEU A 386 33.43 -12.54 1.97
C LEU A 386 32.56 -11.29 1.80
N SER A 387 33.01 -10.16 2.35
CA SER A 387 32.34 -8.87 2.23
C SER A 387 32.85 -8.03 1.06
N ALA A 388 33.88 -8.51 0.36
CA ALA A 388 34.42 -7.82 -0.81
C ALA A 388 33.34 -7.55 -1.87
N VAL A 389 33.49 -6.44 -2.58
CA VAL A 389 32.55 -5.96 -3.61
C VAL A 389 32.31 -7.00 -4.71
N ASP A 390 33.30 -7.83 -5.01
CA ASP A 390 33.30 -8.90 -6.01
C ASP A 390 33.12 -10.31 -5.42
N ALA A 391 32.84 -10.42 -4.12
CA ALA A 391 32.56 -11.71 -3.49
C ALA A 391 31.26 -12.33 -4.02
N GLN A 392 31.22 -13.66 -4.06
CA GLN A 392 30.09 -14.41 -4.59
C GLN A 392 28.81 -14.17 -3.77
N THR A 393 27.67 -14.08 -4.45
CA THR A 393 26.36 -14.10 -3.78
C THR A 393 26.11 -15.45 -3.11
N HIS A 394 25.61 -15.44 -1.88
CA HIS A 394 25.11 -16.66 -1.23
C HIS A 394 23.62 -16.90 -1.48
N HIS A 395 22.89 -15.87 -1.93
CA HIS A 395 21.52 -16.01 -2.42
C HIS A 395 21.57 -16.28 -3.93
N THR A 396 21.45 -17.54 -4.32
CA THR A 396 21.67 -17.97 -5.71
C THR A 396 20.38 -18.02 -6.54
N THR A 397 19.21 -18.26 -5.93
CA THR A 397 17.94 -18.43 -6.65
C THR A 397 16.79 -17.72 -5.95
N GLN A 398 16.01 -16.92 -6.68
CA GLN A 398 14.81 -16.25 -6.17
C GLN A 398 13.74 -16.15 -7.25
N TYR A 399 12.56 -16.74 -7.00
CA TYR A 399 11.40 -16.52 -7.86
C TYR A 399 10.66 -15.22 -7.46
N PHE A 400 9.93 -14.64 -8.42
CA PHE A 400 9.10 -13.47 -8.26
C PHE A 400 7.75 -13.69 -8.95
N GLU A 401 6.65 -13.49 -8.23
CA GLU A 401 5.31 -13.51 -8.82
C GLU A 401 4.43 -12.47 -8.16
N MET A 402 3.77 -11.66 -8.97
CA MET A 402 2.69 -10.79 -8.51
C MET A 402 1.75 -10.46 -9.66
N MET A 403 0.47 -10.74 -9.47
CA MET A 403 -0.60 -10.40 -10.42
C MET A 403 -0.31 -10.95 -11.84
N GLY A 404 0.29 -12.14 -11.90
CA GLY A 404 0.64 -12.82 -13.14
C GLY A 404 1.96 -12.37 -13.77
N ASN A 405 2.64 -11.32 -13.27
CA ASN A 405 4.03 -11.05 -13.64
C ASN A 405 4.93 -12.15 -13.08
N GLN A 406 5.91 -12.61 -13.84
CA GLN A 406 6.77 -13.73 -13.47
C GLN A 406 8.23 -13.36 -13.60
N GLY A 407 9.04 -13.71 -12.61
CA GLY A 407 10.48 -13.49 -12.65
C GLY A 407 11.23 -14.60 -11.94
N ILE A 408 12.44 -14.88 -12.39
CA ILE A 408 13.34 -15.83 -11.73
C ILE A 408 14.77 -15.34 -11.87
N TYR A 409 15.41 -15.12 -10.72
CA TYR A 409 16.84 -14.91 -10.61
C TYR A 409 17.54 -16.24 -10.35
N HIS A 410 18.62 -16.52 -11.08
CA HIS A 410 19.51 -17.66 -10.84
C HIS A 410 20.97 -17.32 -11.18
N ASP A 411 21.86 -17.32 -10.20
CA ASP A 411 23.32 -17.16 -10.38
C ASP A 411 23.72 -15.99 -11.31
N GLY A 412 23.05 -14.85 -11.15
CA GLY A 412 23.30 -13.63 -11.94
C GLY A 412 22.37 -13.46 -13.13
N TRP A 413 21.72 -14.53 -13.60
CA TRP A 413 20.70 -14.46 -14.64
C TRP A 413 19.36 -14.02 -14.04
N MET A 414 18.63 -13.20 -14.80
CA MET A 414 17.27 -12.79 -14.47
C MET A 414 16.40 -12.98 -15.71
N ALA A 415 15.45 -13.91 -15.63
CA ALA A 415 14.36 -14.01 -16.60
C ALA A 415 13.15 -13.24 -16.08
N SER A 416 12.53 -12.43 -16.94
CA SER A 416 11.44 -11.51 -16.59
C SER A 416 10.30 -11.61 -17.60
N ALA A 417 9.06 -11.74 -17.13
CA ALA A 417 7.87 -11.77 -17.97
C ALA A 417 6.81 -10.81 -17.43
N LEU A 418 6.54 -9.77 -18.22
CA LEU A 418 5.56 -8.74 -17.90
C LEU A 418 4.15 -9.19 -18.26
N ARG A 419 3.21 -9.01 -17.33
CA ARG A 419 1.79 -9.31 -17.54
C ARG A 419 0.95 -8.08 -17.86
N ARG A 420 1.26 -6.93 -17.28
CA ARG A 420 0.50 -5.67 -17.50
C ARG A 420 1.28 -4.44 -17.07
N ALA A 421 0.88 -3.27 -17.57
CA ALA A 421 1.34 -2.00 -17.02
C ALA A 421 0.52 -1.62 -15.76
N PRO A 422 1.15 -1.09 -14.69
CA PRO A 422 0.45 -0.79 -13.41
C PRO A 422 -0.63 0.30 -13.51
N TRP A 423 -0.46 1.28 -14.39
CA TRP A 423 -1.40 2.40 -14.58
C TRP A 423 -2.63 2.04 -15.43
N LEU A 424 -2.75 0.78 -15.87
CA LEU A 424 -3.95 0.27 -16.52
C LEU A 424 -4.85 -0.40 -15.48
N THR A 425 -6.01 0.21 -15.21
CA THR A 425 -6.98 -0.25 -14.19
C THR A 425 -7.91 -1.35 -14.65
N THR A 426 -7.92 -1.68 -15.95
CA THR A 426 -8.77 -2.72 -16.53
C THR A 426 -7.98 -3.56 -17.51
N TYR A 427 -8.01 -4.88 -17.35
CA TYR A 427 -7.41 -5.83 -18.29
C TYR A 427 -8.11 -7.19 -18.22
N GLU A 428 -8.09 -7.94 -19.32
CA GLU A 428 -8.63 -9.30 -19.38
C GLU A 428 -7.58 -10.31 -18.89
N PRO A 429 -7.97 -11.36 -18.13
CA PRO A 429 -7.09 -12.47 -17.76
C PRO A 429 -6.43 -13.15 -18.98
N GLY A 430 -5.22 -13.67 -18.80
CA GLY A 430 -4.36 -14.14 -19.88
C GLY A 430 -3.76 -15.52 -19.64
N THR A 431 -3.09 -16.07 -20.65
CA THR A 431 -2.35 -17.33 -20.51
C THR A 431 -1.03 -17.09 -19.77
N LEU A 432 -0.83 -17.74 -18.62
CA LEU A 432 0.34 -17.55 -17.76
C LEU A 432 1.43 -18.63 -17.93
N THR A 433 1.30 -19.56 -18.88
CA THR A 433 2.25 -20.68 -19.06
C THR A 433 3.14 -20.56 -20.30
N ASN A 434 3.01 -19.47 -21.06
CA ASN A 434 3.79 -19.21 -22.28
C ASN A 434 3.86 -17.69 -22.48
N MET A 435 4.38 -17.01 -21.47
CA MET A 435 4.56 -15.57 -21.50
C MET A 435 5.79 -15.21 -22.35
N ASN A 436 5.87 -13.96 -22.79
CA ASN A 436 7.04 -13.46 -23.48
C ASN A 436 8.10 -13.11 -22.44
N TRP A 437 9.12 -13.95 -22.34
CA TRP A 437 10.25 -13.79 -21.44
C TRP A 437 11.31 -12.88 -22.05
N GLU A 438 11.89 -12.07 -21.18
CA GLU A 438 13.12 -11.32 -21.40
C GLU A 438 14.22 -11.94 -20.54
N LEU A 439 15.47 -11.88 -21.00
CA LEU A 439 16.61 -12.46 -20.30
C LEU A 439 17.73 -11.43 -20.11
N TYR A 440 18.22 -11.32 -18.87
CA TYR A 440 19.27 -10.38 -18.48
C TYR A 440 20.36 -11.08 -17.68
N TYR A 441 21.60 -10.58 -17.79
CA TYR A 441 22.71 -10.97 -16.91
C TYR A 441 23.10 -9.80 -16.02
N ILE A 442 22.57 -9.81 -14.79
CA ILE A 442 22.58 -8.70 -13.84
C ILE A 442 23.99 -8.23 -13.43
N PRO A 443 25.02 -9.11 -13.30
CA PRO A 443 26.37 -8.66 -12.99
C PRO A 443 26.96 -7.68 -14.01
N GLU A 444 26.49 -7.70 -15.26
CA GLU A 444 26.96 -6.82 -16.33
C GLU A 444 25.90 -5.82 -16.81
N ASP A 445 24.61 -6.15 -16.64
CA ASP A 445 23.46 -5.30 -16.93
C ASP A 445 22.62 -5.03 -15.66
N PHE A 446 23.12 -4.12 -14.82
CA PHE A 446 22.49 -3.78 -13.54
C PHE A 446 21.02 -3.35 -13.70
N SER A 447 20.67 -2.62 -14.77
CA SER A 447 19.37 -1.98 -14.93
C SER A 447 18.36 -2.79 -15.73
N GLN A 448 18.72 -4.00 -16.17
CA GLN A 448 17.93 -4.79 -17.12
C GLN A 448 17.68 -4.00 -18.42
N ALA A 449 18.66 -3.28 -18.95
CA ALA A 449 18.48 -2.44 -20.13
C ALA A 449 18.56 -3.24 -21.45
N CYS A 450 19.23 -4.39 -21.46
CA CYS A 450 19.60 -5.10 -22.68
C CYS A 450 19.08 -6.54 -22.69
N ASP A 451 17.83 -6.71 -23.14
CA ASP A 451 17.21 -8.03 -23.26
C ASP A 451 17.95 -8.93 -24.26
N LEU A 452 18.53 -10.02 -23.77
CA LEU A 452 19.28 -11.01 -24.55
C LEU A 452 18.40 -11.81 -25.51
N MET A 453 17.08 -11.82 -25.34
CA MET A 453 16.16 -12.43 -26.29
C MET A 453 15.93 -11.54 -27.53
N GLN A 454 16.30 -10.26 -27.44
CA GLN A 454 16.13 -9.25 -28.49
C GLN A 454 17.44 -8.66 -29.02
N MET A 455 18.53 -9.43 -29.04
CA MET A 455 19.85 -8.97 -29.51
C MET A 455 19.83 -8.32 -30.90
N ALA A 456 18.96 -8.79 -31.80
CA ALA A 456 18.84 -8.24 -33.15
C ALA A 456 18.33 -6.79 -33.18
N ASN A 457 17.64 -6.36 -32.12
CA ASN A 457 17.01 -5.05 -31.97
C ASN A 457 17.79 -4.13 -31.00
N TRP A 458 18.96 -4.57 -30.49
CA TRP A 458 19.73 -3.80 -29.54
C TRP A 458 20.14 -2.43 -30.05
N SER A 459 20.01 -1.42 -29.18
CA SER A 459 20.63 -0.11 -29.34
C SER A 459 22.16 -0.21 -29.40
N GLN A 460 22.82 0.84 -29.88
CA GLN A 460 24.28 0.89 -29.89
C GLN A 460 24.86 0.78 -28.46
N ASP A 461 24.21 1.40 -27.48
CA ASP A 461 24.66 1.36 -26.09
C ASP A 461 24.60 -0.07 -25.51
N CYS A 462 23.56 -0.84 -25.86
CA CYS A 462 23.49 -2.25 -25.50
C CYS A 462 24.57 -3.09 -26.21
N GLN A 463 24.80 -2.84 -27.51
CA GLN A 463 25.87 -3.51 -28.24
C GLN A 463 27.24 -3.21 -27.62
N ASP A 464 27.48 -1.98 -27.17
CA ASP A 464 28.74 -1.56 -26.57
C ASP A 464 28.93 -2.14 -25.15
N LEU A 465 27.88 -2.11 -24.33
CA LEU A 465 27.89 -2.75 -23.00
C LEU A 465 28.20 -4.24 -23.14
N MET A 466 27.45 -4.93 -23.99
CA MET A 466 27.54 -6.38 -24.15
C MET A 466 28.76 -6.82 -24.96
N ALA A 467 29.38 -5.95 -25.77
CA ALA A 467 30.66 -6.25 -26.40
C ALA A 467 31.82 -6.36 -25.39
N SER A 468 31.66 -5.73 -24.21
CA SER A 468 32.62 -5.85 -23.10
C SER A 468 32.34 -7.03 -22.17
N SER A 469 31.26 -7.77 -22.44
CA SER A 469 30.79 -8.89 -21.60
C SER A 469 31.67 -10.12 -21.64
N THR A 470 31.65 -10.88 -20.55
CA THR A 470 32.17 -12.26 -20.50
C THR A 470 31.11 -13.30 -20.90
N ILE A 471 29.88 -12.86 -21.18
CA ILE A 471 28.67 -13.67 -21.39
C ILE A 471 28.74 -14.60 -22.61
N SER A 472 29.59 -14.32 -23.62
CA SER A 472 29.64 -15.08 -24.89
C SER A 472 29.91 -16.59 -24.76
N GLY A 473 30.22 -17.11 -23.57
CA GLY A 473 30.31 -18.55 -23.27
C GLY A 473 29.48 -19.04 -22.09
N MET A 474 28.67 -18.18 -21.47
CA MET A 474 27.90 -18.46 -20.24
C MET A 474 26.39 -18.52 -20.45
N LEU A 475 25.89 -18.20 -21.66
CA LEU A 475 24.46 -18.29 -21.98
C LEU A 475 23.93 -19.67 -21.62
N GLU A 476 23.17 -19.73 -20.53
CA GLU A 476 22.35 -20.88 -20.21
C GLU A 476 21.23 -20.99 -21.25
N ASP A 477 20.72 -22.21 -21.42
CA ASP A 477 19.57 -22.49 -22.29
C ASP A 477 18.37 -21.69 -21.74
N PRO A 478 17.90 -20.63 -22.42
CA PRO A 478 16.87 -19.74 -21.88
C PRO A 478 15.60 -20.50 -21.48
N ASP A 479 15.25 -21.53 -22.26
CA ASP A 479 14.14 -22.47 -21.99
C ASP A 479 14.27 -23.20 -20.63
N GLN A 480 15.47 -23.29 -20.04
CA GLN A 480 15.69 -23.92 -18.73
C GLN A 480 15.46 -22.96 -17.57
N ILE A 481 15.92 -21.71 -17.69
CA ILE A 481 15.73 -20.69 -16.65
C ILE A 481 14.27 -20.21 -16.66
N GLU A 482 13.75 -19.84 -17.83
CA GLU A 482 12.48 -19.13 -18.00
C GLU A 482 11.27 -19.91 -17.48
N ASP A 483 10.97 -21.07 -18.08
CA ASP A 483 9.76 -21.81 -17.72
C ASP A 483 10.05 -22.87 -16.65
N LYS A 484 11.07 -23.73 -16.85
CA LYS A 484 11.23 -24.92 -16.00
C LYS A 484 11.62 -24.55 -14.57
N MET A 485 12.58 -23.65 -14.41
CA MET A 485 13.07 -23.28 -13.08
C MET A 485 12.04 -22.43 -12.35
N PHE A 486 11.43 -21.44 -13.03
CA PHE A 486 10.33 -20.67 -12.43
C PHE A 486 9.21 -21.59 -11.93
N PHE A 487 8.68 -22.50 -12.75
CA PHE A 487 7.59 -23.38 -12.33
C PHE A 487 8.00 -24.38 -11.25
N ALA A 488 9.28 -24.79 -11.21
CA ALA A 488 9.80 -25.63 -10.13
C ALA A 488 9.82 -24.89 -8.78
N GLU A 489 10.39 -23.69 -8.75
CA GLU A 489 10.44 -22.84 -7.55
C GLU A 489 9.03 -22.39 -7.13
N ALA A 490 8.19 -21.98 -8.08
CA ALA A 490 6.79 -21.65 -7.83
C ALA A 490 6.02 -22.84 -7.22
N GLY A 491 6.27 -24.06 -7.69
CA GLY A 491 5.72 -25.29 -7.12
C GLY A 491 6.22 -25.56 -5.70
N GLN A 492 7.54 -25.46 -5.49
CA GLN A 492 8.19 -25.63 -4.18
C GLN A 492 7.62 -24.67 -3.13
N HIS A 493 7.43 -23.41 -3.52
CA HIS A 493 6.98 -22.34 -2.63
C HIS A 493 5.46 -22.13 -2.60
N LYS A 494 4.69 -23.01 -3.25
CA LYS A 494 3.20 -23.01 -3.26
C LYS A 494 2.59 -21.74 -3.86
N VAL A 495 3.21 -21.23 -4.91
CA VAL A 495 2.70 -20.11 -5.71
C VAL A 495 1.60 -20.58 -6.67
N LEU A 496 1.67 -21.84 -7.12
CA LEU A 496 0.73 -22.40 -8.08
C LEU A 496 -0.63 -22.78 -7.43
N PRO A 497 -1.76 -22.63 -8.16
CA PRO A 497 -1.87 -22.10 -9.53
C PRO A 497 -1.69 -20.57 -9.59
N LEU A 498 -1.13 -20.09 -10.70
CA LEU A 498 -1.05 -18.66 -11.01
C LEU A 498 -2.46 -18.11 -11.31
N ASP A 499 -2.72 -16.87 -10.91
CA ASP A 499 -4.03 -16.24 -11.07
C ASP A 499 -3.90 -14.71 -11.22
N ASP A 500 -4.16 -14.22 -12.43
CA ASP A 500 -4.08 -12.80 -12.81
C ASP A 500 -5.46 -12.10 -12.84
N ARG A 501 -6.54 -12.79 -12.43
CA ARG A 501 -7.90 -12.24 -12.40
C ARG A 501 -8.01 -11.12 -11.36
N GLN A 502 -8.08 -9.87 -11.81
CA GLN A 502 -8.14 -8.73 -10.90
C GLN A 502 -9.51 -8.60 -10.23
N ALA A 503 -10.58 -8.55 -11.02
CA ALA A 503 -11.93 -8.28 -10.54
C ALA A 503 -12.38 -9.33 -9.52
N GLU A 504 -12.23 -10.62 -9.84
CA GLU A 504 -12.61 -11.72 -8.95
C GLU A 504 -11.74 -11.78 -7.69
N ARG A 505 -10.45 -11.43 -7.77
CA ARG A 505 -9.61 -11.39 -6.56
C ARG A 505 -9.93 -10.20 -5.67
N GLN A 506 -10.43 -9.11 -6.23
CA GLN A 506 -10.84 -7.92 -5.50
C GLN A 506 -12.25 -8.02 -4.92
N ASP A 507 -13.11 -8.88 -5.47
CA ASP A 507 -14.47 -9.08 -4.95
C ASP A 507 -14.44 -9.63 -3.51
N PRO A 508 -14.91 -8.84 -2.52
CA PRO A 508 -14.95 -9.27 -1.13
C PRO A 508 -15.92 -10.43 -0.89
N SER A 509 -16.90 -10.67 -1.78
CA SER A 509 -17.86 -11.78 -1.69
C SER A 509 -17.19 -13.16 -1.74
N HIS A 510 -15.99 -13.24 -2.33
CA HIS A 510 -15.19 -14.46 -2.42
C HIS A 510 -14.30 -14.72 -1.19
N ARG A 511 -14.38 -13.87 -0.16
CA ARG A 511 -13.58 -13.95 1.07
C ARG A 511 -14.47 -14.27 2.28
N PRO A 512 -13.89 -14.76 3.39
CA PRO A 512 -14.65 -14.82 4.65
C PRO A 512 -15.17 -13.43 5.02
N SER A 513 -16.42 -13.38 5.49
CA SER A 513 -17.11 -12.13 5.80
C SER A 513 -17.88 -12.23 7.12
N LEU A 514 -17.87 -11.14 7.90
CA LEU A 514 -18.65 -10.99 9.14
C LEU A 514 -20.13 -10.68 8.88
N THR A 515 -20.47 -10.35 7.63
CA THR A 515 -21.79 -9.88 7.21
C THR A 515 -22.52 -10.88 6.31
N ALA A 516 -21.81 -11.88 5.77
CA ALA A 516 -22.38 -12.89 4.89
C ALA A 516 -23.64 -13.57 5.46
N GLY A 517 -24.67 -13.69 4.61
CA GLY A 517 -25.95 -14.34 4.95
C GLY A 517 -26.85 -13.51 5.87
N ARG A 518 -26.61 -12.20 6.01
CA ARG A 518 -27.43 -11.29 6.80
C ARG A 518 -27.95 -10.18 5.91
N ASP A 519 -29.26 -9.99 5.94
CA ASP A 519 -29.92 -8.86 5.27
C ASP A 519 -30.36 -7.80 6.29
N THR A 520 -30.10 -8.03 7.59
CA THR A 520 -30.44 -7.09 8.66
C THR A 520 -29.31 -6.97 9.66
N PHE A 521 -28.95 -5.72 9.95
CA PHE A 521 -27.87 -5.33 10.84
C PHE A 521 -28.39 -4.39 11.90
N THR A 522 -27.89 -4.51 13.12
CA THR A 522 -28.38 -3.73 14.24
C THR A 522 -27.21 -3.30 15.10
N TYR A 523 -27.10 -1.99 15.31
CA TYR A 523 -26.00 -1.34 16.00
C TYR A 523 -26.53 -0.39 17.07
N THR A 524 -25.66 -0.01 17.98
CA THR A 524 -25.90 1.03 19.00
C THR A 524 -24.90 2.15 18.83
N ALA A 525 -25.20 3.33 19.37
CA ALA A 525 -24.25 4.44 19.40
C ALA A 525 -22.90 4.01 19.99
N GLY A 526 -21.80 4.46 19.39
CA GLY A 526 -20.43 4.08 19.74
C GLY A 526 -19.86 2.90 18.95
N PHE A 527 -20.66 2.25 18.08
CA PHE A 527 -20.14 1.22 17.18
C PHE A 527 -19.23 1.84 16.12
N GLN A 528 -18.12 1.16 15.82
CA GLN A 528 -17.23 1.47 14.71
C GLN A 528 -16.59 0.20 14.16
N ALA A 529 -16.45 0.12 12.83
CA ALA A 529 -15.62 -0.88 12.16
C ALA A 529 -15.23 -0.40 10.74
N PRO A 530 -14.15 -0.94 10.15
CA PRO A 530 -13.80 -0.66 8.75
C PRO A 530 -14.85 -1.21 7.77
N GLU A 531 -14.87 -0.66 6.55
CA GLU A 531 -15.79 -1.04 5.47
C GLU A 531 -15.87 -2.57 5.25
N GLY A 532 -14.73 -3.26 5.25
CA GLY A 532 -14.69 -4.72 5.04
C GLY A 532 -15.33 -5.56 6.16
N ALA A 533 -15.69 -4.94 7.28
CA ALA A 533 -16.32 -5.57 8.44
C ALA A 533 -17.78 -5.11 8.68
N THR A 534 -18.33 -4.30 7.77
CA THR A 534 -19.68 -3.70 7.84
C THR A 534 -20.55 -4.16 6.67
N PRO A 535 -21.87 -3.85 6.69
CA PRO A 535 -22.77 -4.23 5.60
C PRO A 535 -22.33 -3.56 4.32
N ASP A 536 -22.29 -4.29 3.20
CA ASP A 536 -22.01 -3.67 1.91
C ASP A 536 -23.26 -2.95 1.41
N LEU A 537 -23.20 -1.62 1.37
CA LEU A 537 -24.28 -0.74 0.92
C LEU A 537 -24.14 -0.31 -0.55
N LYS A 538 -23.05 -0.72 -1.21
CA LYS A 538 -22.80 -0.39 -2.61
C LYS A 538 -23.72 -1.20 -3.51
N ASN A 539 -24.25 -0.56 -4.56
CA ASN A 539 -25.03 -1.21 -5.62
C ASN A 539 -26.27 -2.00 -5.14
N VAL A 540 -26.78 -1.74 -3.93
CA VAL A 540 -27.91 -2.48 -3.35
C VAL A 540 -28.94 -1.52 -2.76
N ASP A 541 -30.21 -1.87 -2.93
CA ASP A 541 -31.32 -1.19 -2.26
C ASP A 541 -31.23 -1.45 -0.75
N HIS A 542 -31.40 -0.39 0.03
CA HIS A 542 -31.26 -0.52 1.48
C HIS A 542 -32.08 0.51 2.24
N THR A 543 -32.40 0.17 3.48
CA THR A 543 -33.09 1.03 4.42
C THR A 543 -32.28 1.18 5.69
N ILE A 544 -32.05 2.42 6.11
CA ILE A 544 -31.41 2.78 7.39
C ILE A 544 -32.48 3.36 8.31
N VAL A 545 -32.61 2.81 9.52
CA VAL A 545 -33.58 3.26 10.54
C VAL A 545 -32.86 3.55 11.85
N ALA A 546 -32.94 4.79 12.32
CA ALA A 546 -32.44 5.21 13.62
C ALA A 546 -33.60 5.38 14.61
N GLU A 547 -33.65 4.58 15.67
CA GLU A 547 -34.55 4.79 16.82
C GLU A 547 -33.94 5.84 17.75
N VAL A 548 -34.52 7.04 17.78
CA VAL A 548 -34.01 8.17 18.55
C VAL A 548 -35.02 8.75 19.52
N THR A 549 -34.54 9.33 20.62
CA THR A 549 -35.25 10.39 21.35
C THR A 549 -34.47 11.66 21.14
N ILE A 550 -35.13 12.70 20.63
CA ILE A 550 -34.48 13.92 20.14
C ILE A 550 -35.26 15.17 20.56
N ASP A 551 -34.55 16.19 21.03
CA ASP A 551 -35.06 17.52 21.33
C ASP A 551 -34.76 18.52 20.20
N ALA A 552 -35.33 19.72 20.25
CA ALA A 552 -35.22 20.70 19.15
C ALA A 552 -33.80 21.19 18.84
N ASP A 553 -32.92 21.19 19.85
CA ASP A 553 -31.53 21.65 19.75
C ASP A 553 -30.54 20.49 19.57
N ASP A 554 -31.02 19.25 19.48
CA ASP A 554 -30.16 18.09 19.30
C ASP A 554 -29.68 17.97 17.85
N GLU A 555 -28.36 17.78 17.70
CA GLU A 555 -27.66 17.55 16.45
C GLU A 555 -26.72 16.34 16.56
N GLY A 556 -26.18 15.92 15.42
CA GLY A 556 -25.07 14.99 15.31
C GLY A 556 -25.33 13.80 14.40
N MET A 557 -24.30 12.97 14.25
CA MET A 557 -24.29 11.85 13.31
C MET A 557 -25.10 10.64 13.80
N LEU A 558 -26.00 10.10 12.97
CA LEU A 558 -26.69 8.85 13.26
C LEU A 558 -25.89 7.64 12.75
N VAL A 559 -25.39 7.73 11.52
CA VAL A 559 -24.47 6.76 10.92
C VAL A 559 -23.67 7.43 9.79
N THR A 560 -22.39 7.11 9.69
CA THR A 560 -21.56 7.46 8.53
C THR A 560 -20.67 6.28 8.13
N GLU A 561 -20.27 6.23 6.86
CA GLU A 561 -19.18 5.39 6.37
C GLU A 561 -18.40 6.22 5.36
N GLY A 562 -17.12 6.46 5.64
CA GLY A 562 -16.32 7.43 4.89
C GLY A 562 -16.46 8.86 5.43
N GLY A 563 -15.91 9.80 4.67
CA GLY A 563 -15.71 11.19 5.06
C GLY A 563 -15.39 12.09 3.88
N ARG A 564 -14.45 13.03 4.02
CA ARG A 564 -14.11 14.06 3.03
C ARG A 564 -13.82 13.52 1.64
N PHE A 565 -13.25 12.31 1.55
CA PHE A 565 -12.78 11.73 0.30
C PHE A 565 -13.76 10.78 -0.38
N GLY A 566 -14.84 10.38 0.29
CA GLY A 566 -15.86 9.49 -0.27
C GLY A 566 -16.73 8.91 0.84
N GLY A 567 -17.93 8.42 0.48
CA GLY A 567 -18.82 7.75 1.42
C GLY A 567 -20.19 8.39 1.57
N PHE A 568 -20.86 8.15 2.69
CA PHE A 568 -22.18 8.72 2.99
C PHE A 568 -22.38 8.95 4.49
N GLY A 569 -23.32 9.84 4.84
CA GLY A 569 -23.72 10.08 6.21
C GLY A 569 -25.22 10.37 6.34
N LEU A 570 -25.83 9.88 7.41
CA LEU A 570 -27.19 10.22 7.86
C LEU A 570 -27.09 10.90 9.21
N PHE A 571 -27.48 12.17 9.30
CA PHE A 571 -27.30 12.99 10.50
C PHE A 571 -28.44 13.99 10.72
N VAL A 572 -28.48 14.56 11.94
CA VAL A 572 -29.37 15.68 12.27
C VAL A 572 -28.54 16.95 12.43
N LYS A 573 -28.92 18.01 11.72
CA LYS A 573 -28.32 19.34 11.84
C LYS A 573 -29.35 20.42 11.52
N ASP A 574 -29.37 21.51 12.27
CA ASP A 574 -30.29 22.63 12.12
C ASP A 574 -31.78 22.19 12.08
N GLY A 575 -32.14 21.20 12.91
CA GLY A 575 -33.49 20.61 12.95
C GLY A 575 -33.92 19.86 11.69
N LYS A 576 -32.98 19.47 10.82
CA LYS A 576 -33.21 18.68 9.61
C LYS A 576 -32.60 17.30 9.75
N LEU A 577 -33.29 16.30 9.19
CA LEU A 577 -32.67 15.01 8.87
C LEU A 577 -31.99 15.17 7.51
N VAL A 578 -30.69 14.87 7.46
CA VAL A 578 -29.83 15.04 6.29
C VAL A 578 -29.23 13.70 5.92
N TYR A 579 -29.39 13.30 4.66
CA TYR A 579 -28.61 12.25 4.03
C TYR A 579 -27.65 12.91 3.05
N HIS A 580 -26.35 12.73 3.28
CA HIS A 580 -25.30 13.22 2.42
C HIS A 580 -24.59 12.05 1.76
N TYR A 581 -24.28 12.20 0.47
CA TYR A 581 -23.51 11.21 -0.29
C TYR A 581 -22.36 11.91 -1.00
N ASN A 582 -21.14 11.52 -0.68
CA ASN A 582 -19.92 12.07 -1.25
C ASN A 582 -19.38 11.11 -2.31
N TRP A 583 -19.58 11.45 -3.59
CA TRP A 583 -19.12 10.65 -4.71
C TRP A 583 -17.65 10.92 -4.98
N VAL A 584 -16.80 10.32 -4.14
CA VAL A 584 -15.33 10.39 -4.18
C VAL A 584 -14.77 11.82 -4.31
N GLY A 585 -15.40 12.79 -3.64
CA GLY A 585 -14.97 14.20 -3.65
C GLY A 585 -15.24 14.97 -4.95
N LEU A 586 -15.79 14.32 -5.98
CA LEU A 586 -16.13 14.97 -7.26
C LEU A 586 -17.46 15.69 -7.20
N ASP A 587 -18.50 14.98 -6.78
CA ASP A 587 -19.84 15.51 -6.55
C ASP A 587 -20.32 15.14 -5.15
N ARG A 588 -21.18 16.00 -4.59
CA ARG A 588 -21.78 15.81 -3.28
C ARG A 588 -23.29 16.00 -3.38
N TYR A 589 -24.04 15.01 -2.93
CA TYR A 589 -25.49 15.00 -2.99
C TYR A 589 -26.06 15.14 -1.59
N GLU A 590 -26.75 16.25 -1.33
CA GLU A 590 -27.42 16.50 -0.05
C GLU A 590 -28.94 16.40 -0.20
N ILE A 591 -29.53 15.50 0.59
CA ILE A 591 -30.97 15.32 0.71
C ILE A 591 -31.36 15.68 2.15
N ALA A 592 -31.94 16.86 2.34
CA ALA A 592 -32.21 17.40 3.68
C ALA A 592 -33.66 17.87 3.82
N PHE A 593 -34.34 17.45 4.89
CA PHE A 593 -35.70 17.87 5.20
C PHE A 593 -35.90 18.15 6.69
N THR A 594 -36.67 19.20 7.01
CA THR A 594 -37.00 19.58 8.40
C THR A 594 -37.77 18.47 9.12
N ILE A 595 -37.33 18.15 10.33
CA ILE A 595 -38.03 17.22 11.22
C ILE A 595 -39.27 17.93 11.78
N PRO A 596 -40.48 17.32 11.73
CA PRO A 596 -41.70 17.93 12.25
C PRO A 596 -41.58 18.38 13.72
N GLU A 597 -42.02 19.59 14.04
CA GLU A 597 -41.95 20.17 15.41
C GLU A 597 -42.58 19.27 16.49
N LEU A 598 -43.64 18.53 16.16
CA LEU A 598 -44.29 17.59 17.09
C LEU A 598 -43.35 16.47 17.58
N ILE A 599 -42.35 16.10 16.78
CA ILE A 599 -41.37 15.06 17.10
C ILE A 599 -40.33 15.59 18.09
N VAL A 600 -39.87 16.83 17.91
CA VAL A 600 -38.83 17.46 18.73
C VAL A 600 -39.37 18.18 19.98
N THR A 601 -40.69 18.19 20.19
CA THR A 601 -41.35 18.84 21.34
C THR A 601 -41.89 17.86 22.38
N LEU A 602 -41.86 16.55 22.09
CA LEU A 602 -42.30 15.49 22.99
C LEU A 602 -41.18 14.45 23.12
N PRO A 603 -40.74 14.08 24.33
CA PRO A 603 -39.66 13.09 24.52
C PRO A 603 -40.22 11.67 24.33
N ILE A 604 -40.71 11.38 23.13
CA ILE A 604 -41.17 10.06 22.71
C ILE A 604 -40.16 9.49 21.71
N PRO A 605 -39.85 8.18 21.79
CA PRO A 605 -39.05 7.54 20.77
C PRO A 605 -39.71 7.67 19.40
N VAL A 606 -38.91 8.08 18.41
CA VAL A 606 -39.29 8.16 17.00
C VAL A 606 -38.27 7.41 16.16
N THR A 607 -38.65 7.12 14.92
CA THR A 607 -37.73 6.59 13.92
C THR A 607 -37.38 7.65 12.88
N LEU A 608 -36.09 7.90 12.68
CA LEU A 608 -35.58 8.67 11.55
C LEU A 608 -35.04 7.67 10.53
N LYS A 609 -35.53 7.73 9.29
CA LYS A 609 -35.29 6.68 8.30
C LYS A 609 -34.87 7.25 6.95
N ALA A 610 -33.88 6.61 6.33
CA ALA A 610 -33.51 6.79 4.93
C ALA A 610 -33.77 5.50 4.15
N VAL A 611 -34.46 5.61 3.01
CA VAL A 611 -34.65 4.50 2.06
C VAL A 611 -33.93 4.85 0.77
N TYR A 612 -32.93 4.06 0.41
CA TYR A 612 -32.12 4.18 -0.79
C TYR A 612 -32.61 3.16 -1.82
N ASN A 613 -33.04 3.64 -2.99
CA ASN A 613 -33.46 2.79 -4.10
C ASN A 613 -32.58 3.10 -5.31
N SER A 614 -31.74 2.16 -5.70
CA SER A 614 -30.93 2.20 -6.91
C SER A 614 -31.82 2.28 -8.14
N ASP A 615 -31.38 3.03 -9.14
CA ASP A 615 -32.02 3.07 -10.45
C ASP A 615 -31.88 1.72 -11.18
N ASP A 616 -30.79 1.00 -10.90
CA ASP A 616 -30.54 -0.37 -11.36
C ASP A 616 -29.52 -1.06 -10.42
N PRO A 617 -29.94 -1.98 -9.53
CA PRO A 617 -29.04 -2.67 -8.60
C PRO A 617 -28.03 -3.61 -9.30
N ASN A 618 -28.21 -3.90 -10.60
CA ASN A 618 -27.26 -4.73 -11.37
C ASN A 618 -26.18 -3.90 -12.08
N THR A 619 -26.28 -2.57 -12.03
CA THR A 619 -25.30 -1.67 -12.66
C THR A 619 -24.42 -1.05 -11.57
N LEU A 620 -23.12 -1.33 -11.64
CA LEU A 620 -22.13 -0.74 -10.73
C LEU A 620 -22.15 0.79 -10.84
N GLY A 621 -22.25 1.48 -9.72
CA GLY A 621 -22.24 2.95 -9.65
C GLY A 621 -23.55 3.61 -10.13
N ALA A 622 -24.63 2.86 -10.31
CA ALA A 622 -25.93 3.43 -10.69
C ALA A 622 -26.41 4.50 -9.69
N GLY A 623 -27.05 5.56 -10.21
CA GLY A 623 -27.70 6.56 -9.38
C GLY A 623 -28.85 5.97 -8.55
N ALA A 624 -29.39 6.76 -7.63
CA ALA A 624 -30.43 6.32 -6.73
C ALA A 624 -31.35 7.44 -6.27
N THR A 625 -32.56 7.05 -5.89
CA THR A 625 -33.51 7.92 -5.19
C THR A 625 -33.47 7.64 -3.70
N VAL A 626 -33.16 8.66 -2.91
CA VAL A 626 -33.16 8.59 -1.45
C VAL A 626 -34.40 9.28 -0.90
N THR A 627 -35.19 8.57 -0.10
CA THR A 627 -36.38 9.12 0.55
C THR A 627 -36.21 9.12 2.06
N LEU A 628 -36.43 10.27 2.69
CA LEU A 628 -36.32 10.46 4.12
C LEU A 628 -37.69 10.43 4.80
N TYR A 629 -37.73 9.87 6.00
CA TYR A 629 -38.94 9.69 6.80
C TYR A 629 -38.69 10.03 8.27
N ALA A 630 -39.74 10.50 8.92
CA ALA A 630 -39.87 10.49 10.36
C ALA A 630 -41.12 9.66 10.72
N ASP A 631 -40.90 8.55 11.42
CA ASP A 631 -41.86 7.45 11.53
C ASP A 631 -42.36 6.98 10.15
N ASP A 632 -43.67 6.83 10.00
CA ASP A 632 -44.28 6.43 8.74
C ASP A 632 -44.51 7.61 7.77
N LYS A 633 -44.11 8.83 8.16
CA LYS A 633 -44.35 10.03 7.36
C LYS A 633 -43.11 10.38 6.53
N SER A 634 -43.27 10.37 5.21
CA SER A 634 -42.26 10.88 4.28
C SER A 634 -42.04 12.37 4.51
N LEU A 635 -40.77 12.76 4.65
CA LEU A 635 -40.32 14.15 4.69
C LEU A 635 -40.08 14.69 3.27
N GLY A 636 -39.56 13.82 2.39
CA GLY A 636 -39.34 14.09 0.98
C GLY A 636 -38.31 13.14 0.37
N SER A 637 -38.02 13.32 -0.92
CA SER A 637 -37.03 12.53 -1.66
C SER A 637 -36.06 13.43 -2.41
N GLY A 638 -34.84 12.94 -2.61
CA GLY A 638 -33.81 13.56 -3.42
C GLY A 638 -33.03 12.52 -4.23
N ARG A 639 -31.99 12.98 -4.93
CA ARG A 639 -31.23 12.18 -5.89
C ARG A 639 -29.77 12.08 -5.51
N VAL A 640 -29.23 10.88 -5.64
CA VAL A 640 -27.81 10.58 -5.80
C VAL A 640 -27.63 10.25 -7.28
N GLU A 641 -26.95 11.10 -8.04
CA GLU A 641 -26.88 10.90 -9.50
C GLU A 641 -25.87 9.83 -9.90
N ASN A 642 -24.78 9.69 -9.14
CA ASN A 642 -23.78 8.64 -9.30
C ASN A 642 -23.46 8.03 -7.92
N SER A 643 -23.36 6.71 -7.84
CA SER A 643 -22.94 6.03 -6.62
C SER A 643 -21.52 5.48 -6.71
N ILE A 644 -20.93 5.16 -5.57
CA ILE A 644 -19.58 4.59 -5.48
C ILE A 644 -19.65 3.09 -5.80
N PRO A 645 -18.94 2.61 -6.84
CA PRO A 645 -19.09 1.24 -7.32
C PRO A 645 -18.35 0.18 -6.49
N TYR A 646 -17.14 0.47 -5.99
CA TYR A 646 -16.23 -0.56 -5.46
C TYR A 646 -15.76 -0.33 -4.03
N ARG A 647 -15.34 0.90 -3.67
CA ARG A 647 -14.77 1.17 -2.34
C ARG A 647 -15.22 2.52 -1.81
N MET A 648 -15.96 2.52 -0.71
CA MET A 648 -16.43 3.76 -0.07
C MET A 648 -15.27 4.49 0.60
N THR A 649 -14.39 3.74 1.26
CA THR A 649 -13.27 4.30 2.01
C THR A 649 -12.10 3.33 2.16
N GLN A 650 -10.91 3.91 2.30
CA GLN A 650 -9.65 3.20 2.47
C GLN A 650 -9.17 3.26 3.93
N ASP A 651 -9.37 4.41 4.57
CA ASP A 651 -8.83 4.76 5.88
C ASP A 651 -9.91 5.23 6.88
N GLU A 652 -11.17 5.28 6.49
CA GLU A 652 -12.25 5.68 7.39
C GLU A 652 -13.17 4.51 7.77
N ASN A 653 -13.96 4.71 8.82
CA ASN A 653 -14.78 3.66 9.39
C ASN A 653 -16.27 3.89 9.10
N PHE A 654 -17.01 2.81 9.10
CA PHE A 654 -18.44 2.84 9.38
C PHE A 654 -18.63 3.08 10.88
N VAL A 655 -19.30 4.17 11.25
CA VAL A 655 -19.54 4.54 12.66
C VAL A 655 -21.00 4.91 12.92
N VAL A 656 -21.46 4.65 14.14
CA VAL A 656 -22.87 4.85 14.55
C VAL A 656 -22.95 5.77 15.76
N GLY A 657 -23.73 6.85 15.63
CA GLY A 657 -23.96 7.84 16.69
C GLY A 657 -22.91 8.95 16.80
N PHE A 658 -21.90 8.96 15.91
CA PHE A 658 -20.85 9.98 15.85
C PHE A 658 -20.15 9.90 14.48
N ASP A 659 -19.33 10.90 14.16
CA ASP A 659 -18.40 10.91 13.02
C ASP A 659 -16.95 11.08 13.54
N THR A 660 -15.97 10.46 12.91
CA THR A 660 -14.53 10.46 13.26
C THR A 660 -13.66 10.45 12.01
N GLY A 661 -12.40 10.87 12.13
CA GLY A 661 -11.53 11.04 10.96
C GLY A 661 -11.80 12.39 10.31
N THR A 662 -12.11 12.40 9.01
CA THR A 662 -12.50 13.63 8.31
C THR A 662 -14.03 13.76 8.22
N PRO A 663 -14.59 14.98 8.18
CA PRO A 663 -16.03 15.15 8.10
C PRO A 663 -16.58 14.75 6.72
N ILE A 664 -17.73 14.06 6.67
CA ILE A 664 -18.46 13.81 5.40
C ILE A 664 -18.93 15.13 4.76
N VAL A 665 -19.16 16.18 5.56
CA VAL A 665 -19.52 17.55 5.14
C VAL A 665 -18.79 18.57 5.99
N GLU A 666 -18.12 19.55 5.38
CA GLU A 666 -17.32 20.57 6.09
C GLU A 666 -18.14 21.46 7.05
N ASP A 667 -19.48 21.50 6.91
CA ASP A 667 -20.41 22.28 7.74
C ASP A 667 -20.34 21.96 9.25
N TYR A 668 -19.78 20.81 9.63
CA TYR A 668 -19.55 20.42 11.03
C TYR A 668 -18.08 20.11 11.33
N ALA A 669 -17.14 20.48 10.45
CA ALA A 669 -15.71 20.15 10.62
C ALA A 669 -15.14 20.58 11.99
N ASP A 670 -15.55 21.74 12.48
CA ASP A 670 -15.13 22.29 13.78
C ASP A 670 -15.71 21.53 14.99
N ASP A 671 -16.75 20.71 14.77
CA ASP A 671 -17.43 19.92 15.79
C ASP A 671 -16.95 18.45 15.82
N MET A 672 -15.93 18.09 15.03
CA MET A 672 -15.38 16.74 14.99
C MET A 672 -14.74 16.35 16.34
N PRO A 673 -14.99 15.14 16.88
CA PRO A 673 -15.93 14.14 16.38
C PRO A 673 -17.40 14.59 16.55
N PHE A 674 -18.19 14.53 15.45
CA PHE A 674 -19.56 15.07 15.39
C PHE A 674 -20.58 14.11 16.04
N LYS A 675 -20.62 14.10 17.38
CA LYS A 675 -21.43 13.18 18.19
C LYS A 675 -22.91 13.56 18.19
N PHE A 676 -23.78 12.55 18.08
CA PHE A 676 -25.21 12.74 18.32
C PHE A 676 -25.48 13.09 19.78
N THR A 677 -26.12 14.24 19.99
CA THR A 677 -26.42 14.82 21.30
C THR A 677 -27.70 14.27 21.92
N GLY A 678 -28.64 13.81 21.07
CA GLY A 678 -29.83 13.08 21.48
C GLY A 678 -29.53 11.64 21.91
N ASN A 679 -30.58 10.86 22.19
CA ASN A 679 -30.44 9.45 22.53
C ASN A 679 -30.67 8.57 21.28
N LEU A 680 -29.61 8.03 20.70
CA LEU A 680 -29.69 6.97 19.68
C LEU A 680 -29.72 5.60 20.36
N LYS A 681 -30.91 5.01 20.44
CA LYS A 681 -31.13 3.71 21.09
C LYS A 681 -30.63 2.57 20.21
N GLN A 682 -30.92 2.64 18.92
CA GLN A 682 -30.64 1.58 17.96
C GLN A 682 -30.58 2.13 16.54
N LEU A 683 -29.66 1.62 15.74
CA LEU A 683 -29.64 1.79 14.29
C LEU A 683 -29.85 0.42 13.64
N THR A 684 -30.79 0.31 12.72
CA THR A 684 -31.04 -0.89 11.92
C THR A 684 -30.78 -0.59 10.45
N ILE A 685 -30.02 -1.45 9.78
CA ILE A 685 -29.84 -1.44 8.33
C ILE A 685 -30.45 -2.72 7.79
N THR A 686 -31.30 -2.58 6.78
CA THR A 686 -31.87 -3.70 6.02
C THR A 686 -31.43 -3.59 4.57
N LEU A 687 -30.89 -4.68 4.02
CA LEU A 687 -30.58 -4.80 2.60
C LEU A 687 -31.78 -5.48 1.93
N ASP A 688 -32.31 -4.88 0.87
CA ASP A 688 -33.36 -5.48 0.08
C ASP A 688 -32.70 -6.40 -0.96
N SER A 689 -32.51 -7.67 -0.58
CA SER A 689 -32.00 -8.66 -1.51
C SER A 689 -32.98 -8.81 -2.67
N SER A 690 -32.57 -8.43 -3.88
CA SER A 690 -33.19 -9.01 -5.07
C SER A 690 -32.90 -10.52 -5.02
N ASP A 691 -33.92 -11.30 -4.72
CA ASP A 691 -33.96 -12.74 -4.98
C ASP A 691 -33.72 -12.93 -6.49
N ASP A 692 -32.45 -13.02 -6.91
CA ASP A 692 -32.02 -13.62 -8.17
C ASP A 692 -30.49 -13.75 -8.17
N THR A 693 -30.06 -15.00 -7.97
CA THR A 693 -28.86 -15.63 -8.52
C THR A 693 -27.98 -14.73 -9.40
N LEU A 694 -26.88 -14.22 -8.85
CA LEU A 694 -25.63 -14.36 -9.59
C LEU A 694 -25.37 -15.86 -9.62
N ASP A 695 -25.81 -16.52 -10.69
CA ASP A 695 -25.27 -17.81 -11.07
C ASP A 695 -23.75 -17.64 -11.06
N SER A 696 -23.10 -18.15 -10.00
CA SER A 696 -21.69 -18.47 -10.06
C SER A 696 -21.51 -19.23 -11.37
N PRO A 697 -20.58 -18.84 -12.27
CA PRO A 697 -20.10 -19.80 -13.24
C PRO A 697 -19.75 -21.03 -12.42
N GLN A 698 -20.43 -22.15 -12.68
CA GLN A 698 -20.08 -23.44 -12.08
C GLN A 698 -18.57 -23.48 -12.05
N ALA A 699 -17.98 -23.59 -10.86
CA ALA A 699 -16.57 -23.94 -10.73
C ALA A 699 -16.39 -25.12 -11.68
N SER A 700 -15.70 -24.90 -12.79
CA SER A 700 -15.34 -26.00 -13.66
C SER A 700 -14.45 -26.86 -12.78
N GLU A 701 -14.99 -27.99 -12.34
CA GLU A 701 -14.23 -29.14 -11.91
C GLU A 701 -13.39 -29.58 -13.12
N ASP A 702 -12.31 -28.86 -13.40
CA ASP A 702 -11.28 -29.27 -14.36
C ASP A 702 -9.89 -28.74 -13.99
N LEU A 703 -9.66 -28.45 -12.70
CA LEU A 703 -8.31 -28.27 -12.13
C LEU A 703 -7.78 -29.55 -11.47
N SER A 704 -8.01 -30.71 -12.11
CA SER A 704 -7.43 -31.98 -11.69
C SER A 704 -6.41 -32.53 -12.68
N ASN A 705 -5.59 -31.68 -13.30
CA ASN A 705 -4.32 -32.14 -13.90
C ASN A 705 -3.20 -32.24 -12.85
N SER A 706 -3.51 -32.78 -11.67
CA SER A 706 -2.52 -33.14 -10.65
C SER A 706 -1.43 -34.04 -11.23
N ASP A 707 -1.79 -34.93 -12.16
CA ASP A 707 -0.86 -35.80 -12.88
C ASP A 707 0.14 -35.06 -13.80
N PHE A 708 -0.17 -33.84 -14.26
CA PHE A 708 0.76 -33.03 -15.07
C PHE A 708 1.79 -32.34 -14.17
N TRP A 709 1.33 -31.70 -13.09
CA TRP A 709 2.20 -31.01 -12.15
C TRP A 709 3.06 -31.99 -11.33
N ASP A 710 2.51 -33.13 -10.93
CA ASP A 710 3.28 -34.19 -10.26
C ASP A 710 4.34 -34.82 -11.19
N ARG A 711 4.11 -34.84 -12.52
CA ARG A 711 5.11 -35.29 -13.50
C ARG A 711 6.24 -34.28 -13.69
N ILE A 712 5.94 -32.99 -13.76
CA ILE A 712 6.97 -31.94 -13.87
C ILE A 712 7.83 -31.94 -12.60
N ILE A 713 7.21 -32.01 -11.40
CA ILE A 713 7.94 -32.08 -10.13
C ILE A 713 8.83 -33.33 -10.06
N GLN A 714 8.37 -34.49 -10.54
CA GLN A 714 9.17 -35.73 -10.57
C GLN A 714 10.27 -35.76 -11.64
N GLU A 715 10.13 -35.01 -12.74
CA GLU A 715 11.17 -34.91 -13.77
C GLU A 715 12.23 -33.86 -13.43
N VAL A 716 11.92 -32.83 -12.64
CA VAL A 716 12.87 -31.80 -12.18
C VAL A 716 13.64 -32.22 -10.92
N THR A 717 13.08 -33.11 -10.08
CA THR A 717 13.76 -33.64 -8.87
C THR A 717 14.69 -34.84 -9.13
N ARG A 718 14.93 -35.19 -10.40
CA ARG A 718 15.88 -36.23 -10.84
C ARG A 718 17.02 -35.62 -11.64
#